data_AF-A0A975NJ23-F1
#
_entry.id   AF-A0A975NJ23-F1
#
_cell.length_a   1.000
_cell.length_b   1.000
_cell.length_c   1.000
_cell.angle_alpha   90.00
_cell.angle_beta   90.00
_cell.angle_gamma   90.00
#
_symmetry.space_group_name_H-M   'P 1'
#
loop_
_entity.id
_entity.type
_entity.pdbx_description
1 polymer ?
#
loop_
_entity_poly.entity_id
_entity_poly.type
_entity_poly.pdbx_seq_one_letter_code
_entity_poly.pdbx_strand_id
1 'polypeptide(L)'
;MTQSARAAVLRSTALATSLALALGLSAFAVEAAAKPKVPLPKPRPIARNVIPNTAAKNTASAAAKNAVPVAAPAPAAPALAPTPRRHSAMPPPARRPVTPAAVAATTSTSQADTEALENVIELVRKHKPGDATQVQAAISDPVAKKLAEWIILRSDNNGASVERYRAFISANPSWPSQTFLRRRIEAALWDDRRDDATVWAWFESESPLSAKGKFSLARAMIARGDRANAERLVRSAWRHDSMSEETESTALDLFGALITPGDHKARMDFLLYGSEHEAALRAARRLGANQMALAKARIAAYKKAANTKALLDAVPHELHGDPGYVFNKIQLLRRQEKFAEAAQLMLGAPKDPGRLHNLDEWWIERRLLARKMLDVGERRTAYLIARDAALPTRDIYKTEQEFTAGWIALRFLTDPATAAQHFARIGVGSVNPTALARAGYWQGRAAEAAGRAQEARAAYTRAAEQSTSYYGQLARAKLGLPQIELNGAQAGRSRGIERLEIVRAVQLLYELDEREIAIPIFGDMGENGDPDALVGLGELASRNGDARGMLLLGKAALNRGLPFDFYAYPVTGIPSFKPIGPEVERSIIYAIARQESAFNPAVVSPAQAYGLMQVTPDAARYVCKRHGATYDLGRLKSDSAYNATLGAAELGGLLEDYRGSYIMTFAAYNAGRGSVKKWVERYGDPRDPKVDAIDWVEQIPFSETRNYVQRIMENLQVYRTRFGGGTRLQIEADLHRGATVE
;
A
#
# COMPACT_ATOMS: atom_id res chain seq x y z
N MET A 1 -43.16 55.86 36.97
CA MET A 1 -42.74 55.77 38.39
C MET A 1 -41.22 55.63 38.38
N THR A 2 -40.46 56.71 38.57
CA THR A 2 -40.01 57.31 39.86
C THR A 2 -38.95 56.46 40.57
N GLN A 3 -37.76 56.95 40.95
CA GLN A 3 -37.19 58.31 40.83
C GLN A 3 -35.62 58.28 40.91
N SER A 4 -34.96 59.43 41.15
CA SER A 4 -33.50 59.69 41.10
C SER A 4 -32.88 59.59 39.68
N ALA A 5 -32.83 60.68 38.89
CA ALA A 5 -31.97 61.88 38.98
C ALA A 5 -30.51 61.60 38.54
N ARG A 6 -30.17 61.82 37.27
CA ARG A 6 -29.68 63.09 36.65
C ARG A 6 -28.16 63.33 36.89
N ALA A 7 -27.37 63.90 35.97
CA ALA A 7 -27.36 63.97 34.50
C ALA A 7 -26.16 64.84 34.06
N ALA A 8 -25.37 64.44 33.04
CA ALA A 8 -24.56 65.34 32.21
C ALA A 8 -23.97 64.60 31.00
N VAL A 9 -23.75 65.30 29.88
CA VAL A 9 -23.14 64.81 28.63
C VAL A 9 -22.36 65.96 27.97
N LEU A 10 -21.46 65.64 27.02
CA LEU A 10 -20.73 66.51 26.08
C LEU A 10 -19.43 67.21 26.56
N ARG A 11 -18.37 66.92 25.78
CA ARG A 11 -17.44 67.84 25.07
C ARG A 11 -17.32 69.28 25.60
N SER A 12 -16.08 69.80 25.69
CA SER A 12 -15.41 70.58 24.62
C SER A 12 -14.09 71.22 25.08
N THR A 13 -13.13 71.42 24.16
CA THR A 13 -12.11 72.51 24.13
C THR A 13 -11.10 72.66 25.30
N ALA A 14 -9.90 73.23 25.16
CA ALA A 14 -9.08 73.65 24.00
C ALA A 14 -7.58 73.85 24.43
N LEU A 15 -6.70 74.07 23.43
CA LEU A 15 -5.40 74.81 23.39
C LEU A 15 -4.66 75.16 24.72
N ALA A 16 -3.32 75.20 24.83
CA ALA A 16 -2.15 74.84 23.99
C ALA A 16 -0.87 74.91 24.93
N THR A 17 0.42 75.02 24.58
CA THR A 17 1.22 75.31 23.35
C THR A 17 2.68 74.82 23.54
N SER A 18 3.59 75.16 22.61
CA SER A 18 5.08 75.10 22.71
C SER A 18 5.74 73.70 22.61
N LEU A 19 6.44 73.25 21.55
CA LEU A 19 7.39 73.82 20.55
C LEU A 19 8.87 73.52 20.88
N ALA A 20 9.43 72.45 20.30
CA ALA A 20 10.83 72.35 19.84
C ALA A 20 11.06 71.07 18.98
N LEU A 21 12.08 71.11 18.10
CA LEU A 21 12.55 70.01 17.22
C LEU A 21 13.33 68.93 18.03
N ALA A 22 13.64 67.71 17.56
CA ALA A 22 13.96 67.30 16.18
C ALA A 22 13.79 65.80 15.85
N LEU A 23 13.54 65.54 14.55
CA LEU A 23 13.99 64.41 13.69
C LEU A 23 14.28 63.01 14.30
N GLY A 24 13.52 61.99 13.83
CA GLY A 24 13.87 60.56 13.97
C GLY A 24 12.83 59.62 13.34
N LEU A 25 13.11 59.10 12.14
CA LEU A 25 12.18 58.24 11.38
C LEU A 25 11.97 56.85 12.01
N SER A 26 10.70 56.43 12.15
CA SER A 26 10.30 55.02 12.27
C SER A 26 8.82 54.86 11.88
N ALA A 27 8.52 53.94 10.96
CA ALA A 27 7.15 53.68 10.50
C ALA A 27 6.48 52.58 11.33
N PHE A 28 5.26 52.84 11.81
CA PHE A 28 4.47 51.82 12.50
C PHE A 28 3.90 50.79 11.52
N ALA A 29 4.21 49.51 11.73
CA ALA A 29 3.55 48.40 11.06
C ALA A 29 2.23 48.06 11.77
N VAL A 30 1.19 47.74 10.99
CA VAL A 30 -0.10 47.30 11.53
C VAL A 30 0.02 45.86 12.05
N GLU A 31 -0.32 45.64 13.32
CA GLU A 31 -0.18 44.34 13.98
C GLU A 31 -1.32 43.38 13.59
N ALA A 32 -1.02 42.45 12.68
CA ALA A 32 -1.98 41.44 12.22
C ALA A 32 -2.09 40.28 13.24
N ALA A 33 -3.16 40.26 14.02
CA ALA A 33 -3.40 39.27 15.07
C ALA A 33 -3.31 37.81 14.57
N ALA A 34 -2.41 37.02 15.16
CA ALA A 34 -2.13 35.65 14.76
C ALA A 34 -3.28 34.69 15.13
N LYS A 35 -3.80 33.95 14.14
CA LYS A 35 -4.83 32.91 14.37
C LYS A 35 -4.23 31.71 15.14
N PRO A 36 -4.96 31.13 16.11
CA PRO A 36 -4.44 30.03 16.94
C PRO A 36 -4.18 28.75 16.13
N LYS A 37 -3.03 28.11 16.38
CA LYS A 37 -2.63 26.85 15.73
C LYS A 37 -3.36 25.64 16.32
N VAL A 38 -4.58 25.38 15.83
CA VAL A 38 -5.33 24.15 16.17
C VAL A 38 -4.64 22.92 15.56
N PRO A 39 -4.34 21.86 16.34
CA PRO A 39 -3.71 20.64 15.83
C PRO A 39 -4.52 19.94 14.73
N LEU A 40 -3.82 19.28 13.81
CA LEU A 40 -4.46 18.48 12.76
C LEU A 40 -4.99 17.14 13.31
N PRO A 41 -6.22 16.72 12.95
CA PRO A 41 -6.62 15.33 13.06
C PRO A 41 -5.66 14.44 12.26
N LYS A 42 -5.36 13.26 12.79
CA LYS A 42 -4.64 12.22 12.03
C LYS A 42 -5.66 11.52 11.11
N PRO A 43 -5.33 11.23 9.82
CA PRO A 43 -6.21 10.42 8.97
C PRO A 43 -6.38 9.00 9.57
N ARG A 44 -7.52 8.33 9.31
CA ARG A 44 -7.71 6.92 9.70
C ARG A 44 -6.71 6.07 8.89
N PRO A 45 -5.75 5.36 9.53
CA PRO A 45 -4.77 4.56 8.82
C PRO A 45 -5.34 3.17 8.54
N ILE A 46 -5.45 2.80 7.26
CA ILE A 46 -5.87 1.46 6.85
C ILE A 46 -4.77 0.46 7.21
N ALA A 47 -5.15 -0.77 7.56
CA ALA A 47 -4.20 -1.83 7.89
C ALA A 47 -3.25 -2.10 6.69
N ARG A 48 -1.96 -1.81 6.87
CA ARG A 48 -0.95 -1.85 5.78
C ARG A 48 -0.54 -3.27 5.32
N ASN A 49 -1.16 -4.31 5.86
CA ASN A 49 -0.64 -5.69 5.82
C ASN A 49 -1.14 -6.53 4.64
N VAL A 50 -1.12 -6.02 3.40
CA VAL A 50 -1.14 -6.83 2.16
C VAL A 50 -0.32 -6.16 1.06
N ILE A 51 1.02 -6.23 1.14
CA ILE A 51 1.94 -5.86 0.04
C ILE A 51 3.16 -6.82 0.06
N PRO A 52 3.35 -7.67 -0.96
CA PRO A 52 4.52 -8.54 -1.07
C PRO A 52 5.82 -7.79 -1.33
N ASN A 53 6.93 -8.36 -0.86
CA ASN A 53 8.27 -7.79 -1.03
C ASN A 53 9.05 -8.55 -2.13
N THR A 54 8.78 -8.21 -3.39
CA THR A 54 9.32 -8.90 -4.57
C THR A 54 10.50 -8.15 -5.21
N ALA A 55 11.69 -8.30 -4.64
CA ALA A 55 12.92 -7.80 -5.25
C ALA A 55 13.33 -8.68 -6.45
N ALA A 56 13.24 -8.16 -7.67
CA ALA A 56 13.80 -8.78 -8.86
C ALA A 56 15.29 -8.40 -9.03
N LYS A 57 16.16 -9.40 -9.23
CA LYS A 57 17.59 -9.18 -9.52
C LYS A 57 17.76 -8.92 -11.03
N ASN A 58 18.20 -7.72 -11.40
CA ASN A 58 18.68 -7.46 -12.77
C ASN A 58 20.18 -7.77 -12.85
N THR A 59 20.54 -8.84 -13.55
CA THR A 59 21.93 -9.14 -13.93
C THR A 59 22.27 -8.43 -15.23
N ALA A 60 23.08 -7.37 -15.17
CA ALA A 60 23.64 -6.76 -16.37
C ALA A 60 24.77 -7.65 -16.93
N SER A 61 24.71 -7.97 -18.21
CA SER A 61 25.81 -8.57 -18.97
C SER A 61 26.21 -7.60 -20.09
N ALA A 62 27.51 -7.43 -20.32
CA ALA A 62 28.05 -6.58 -21.36
C ALA A 62 28.47 -7.40 -22.58
N ALA A 63 28.02 -7.00 -23.76
CA ALA A 63 28.44 -7.54 -25.05
C ALA A 63 28.73 -6.38 -26.02
N ALA A 64 29.59 -6.64 -27.01
CA ALA A 64 30.32 -5.58 -27.72
C ALA A 64 29.68 -5.15 -29.05
N LYS A 65 30.33 -4.13 -29.65
CA LYS A 65 30.00 -3.45 -30.92
C LYS A 65 29.78 -4.42 -32.10
N ASN A 66 28.83 -4.06 -32.97
CA ASN A 66 29.00 -4.02 -34.43
C ASN A 66 27.91 -3.08 -35.03
N ALA A 67 28.05 -2.63 -36.28
CA ALA A 67 27.28 -1.50 -36.81
C ALA A 67 27.05 -1.55 -38.34
N VAL A 68 26.11 -0.71 -38.81
CA VAL A 68 25.82 -0.34 -40.22
C VAL A 68 25.10 -1.44 -41.05
N PRO A 69 24.21 -1.13 -42.03
CA PRO A 69 23.65 0.16 -42.48
C PRO A 69 22.13 0.34 -42.25
N VAL A 70 21.61 1.52 -42.64
CA VAL A 70 20.18 1.87 -42.72
C VAL A 70 19.64 1.58 -44.14
N ALA A 71 18.36 1.23 -44.26
CA ALA A 71 17.61 1.19 -45.53
C ALA A 71 16.36 2.09 -45.47
N ALA A 72 15.92 2.60 -46.62
CA ALA A 72 14.85 3.61 -46.74
C ALA A 72 13.42 2.99 -46.79
N PRO A 73 12.36 3.76 -46.45
CA PRO A 73 10.99 3.25 -46.42
C PRO A 73 10.32 3.17 -47.81
N ALA A 74 9.46 2.18 -47.99
CA ALA A 74 8.58 2.00 -49.16
C ALA A 74 7.14 2.55 -48.87
N PRO A 75 6.34 2.90 -49.89
CA PRO A 75 5.10 3.67 -49.71
C PRO A 75 3.91 2.84 -49.20
N ALA A 76 2.88 3.54 -48.70
CA ALA A 76 1.70 2.95 -48.07
C ALA A 76 0.66 2.40 -49.07
N ALA A 77 -0.02 1.32 -48.66
CA ALA A 77 -1.16 0.72 -49.35
C ALA A 77 -2.50 1.12 -48.65
N PRO A 78 -3.65 1.10 -49.34
CA PRO A 78 -4.88 1.76 -48.89
C PRO A 78 -5.61 1.05 -47.74
N ALA A 79 -6.48 1.82 -47.07
CA ALA A 79 -7.23 1.36 -45.90
C ALA A 79 -8.34 0.35 -46.22
N LEU A 80 -8.50 -0.66 -45.36
CA LEU A 80 -9.63 -1.60 -45.34
C LEU A 80 -10.46 -1.40 -44.06
N ALA A 81 -11.77 -1.60 -44.18
CA ALA A 81 -12.73 -1.37 -43.10
C ALA A 81 -12.54 -2.30 -41.88
N PRO A 82 -12.88 -1.85 -40.65
CA PRO A 82 -12.59 -2.61 -39.44
C PRO A 82 -13.48 -3.85 -39.31
N THR A 83 -12.87 -5.03 -39.22
CA THR A 83 -13.51 -6.26 -38.74
C THR A 83 -13.41 -6.36 -37.22
N PRO A 84 -14.44 -6.89 -36.52
CA PRO A 84 -14.44 -7.02 -35.05
C PRO A 84 -13.54 -8.18 -34.60
N ARG A 85 -12.22 -7.96 -34.61
CA ARG A 85 -11.24 -8.97 -34.19
C ARG A 85 -11.26 -9.17 -32.67
N ARG A 86 -11.61 -10.38 -32.23
CA ARG A 86 -11.29 -10.86 -30.88
C ARG A 86 -9.76 -10.83 -30.67
N HIS A 87 -9.34 -10.21 -29.58
CA HIS A 87 -8.05 -10.31 -28.89
C HIS A 87 -6.80 -10.55 -29.76
N SER A 88 -6.09 -9.46 -30.07
CA SER A 88 -4.62 -9.49 -30.16
C SER A 88 -4.05 -8.83 -28.90
N ALA A 89 -4.07 -9.56 -27.79
CA ALA A 89 -3.34 -9.15 -26.60
C ALA A 89 -1.84 -9.07 -26.94
N MET A 90 -1.14 -8.08 -26.37
CA MET A 90 0.33 -8.11 -26.38
C MET A 90 0.81 -9.45 -25.80
N PRO A 91 1.90 -10.06 -26.34
CA PRO A 91 2.47 -11.26 -25.74
C PRO A 91 2.79 -10.96 -24.27
N PRO A 92 2.22 -11.71 -23.31
CA PRO A 92 2.40 -11.41 -21.90
C PRO A 92 3.89 -11.52 -21.55
N PRO A 93 4.44 -10.63 -20.69
CA PRO A 93 5.79 -10.80 -20.19
C PRO A 93 5.90 -12.19 -19.54
N ALA A 94 7.03 -12.86 -19.78
CA ALA A 94 7.23 -14.27 -19.47
C ALA A 94 6.73 -14.60 -18.05
N ARG A 95 5.58 -15.29 -17.98
CA ARG A 95 4.98 -15.71 -16.71
C ARG A 95 5.99 -16.62 -16.02
N ARG A 96 6.28 -16.36 -14.75
CA ARG A 96 7.06 -17.30 -13.93
C ARG A 96 6.37 -18.67 -14.02
N PRO A 97 7.11 -19.77 -14.24
CA PRO A 97 6.51 -21.09 -14.21
C PRO A 97 5.87 -21.30 -12.83
N VAL A 98 4.60 -21.72 -12.84
CA VAL A 98 3.83 -22.00 -11.62
C VAL A 98 3.81 -23.51 -11.42
N THR A 99 4.11 -23.97 -10.21
CA THR A 99 4.02 -25.39 -9.88
C THR A 99 2.56 -25.84 -9.92
N PRO A 100 2.16 -26.83 -10.74
CA PRO A 100 0.79 -27.33 -10.78
C PRO A 100 0.31 -27.80 -9.41
N ALA A 101 -0.97 -27.61 -9.12
CA ALA A 101 -1.56 -28.06 -7.88
C ALA A 101 -1.57 -29.60 -7.78
N ALA A 102 -1.20 -30.12 -6.61
CA ALA A 102 -1.23 -31.56 -6.35
C ALA A 102 -2.68 -32.09 -6.32
N VAL A 103 -2.90 -33.31 -6.83
CA VAL A 103 -4.19 -34.00 -6.82
C VAL A 103 -4.23 -35.00 -5.66
N ALA A 104 -5.30 -34.97 -4.86
CA ALA A 104 -5.48 -35.87 -3.74
C ALA A 104 -5.73 -37.32 -4.21
N ALA A 105 -5.09 -38.27 -3.51
CA ALA A 105 -5.30 -39.70 -3.70
C ALA A 105 -6.69 -40.16 -3.22
N THR A 106 -7.16 -39.59 -2.11
CA THR A 106 -8.50 -39.80 -1.51
C THR A 106 -9.48 -38.70 -1.92
N THR A 107 -10.79 -39.02 -1.91
CA THR A 107 -11.89 -38.08 -2.19
C THR A 107 -12.64 -37.62 -0.94
N SER A 108 -12.56 -38.38 0.15
CA SER A 108 -13.18 -38.08 1.45
C SER A 108 -12.17 -38.27 2.59
N THR A 109 -12.49 -37.73 3.76
CA THR A 109 -11.77 -37.89 5.03
C THR A 109 -12.65 -38.67 5.99
N SER A 110 -12.09 -39.52 6.87
CA SER A 110 -12.90 -40.23 7.88
C SER A 110 -13.25 -39.31 9.05
N GLN A 111 -14.33 -39.60 9.79
CA GLN A 111 -14.69 -38.82 10.99
C GLN A 111 -13.54 -38.79 12.01
N ALA A 112 -12.87 -39.92 12.25
CA ALA A 112 -11.73 -40.00 13.15
C ALA A 112 -10.52 -39.16 12.67
N ASP A 113 -10.28 -39.07 11.36
CA ASP A 113 -9.25 -38.18 10.79
C ASP A 113 -9.60 -36.69 10.96
N THR A 114 -10.89 -36.34 10.85
CA THR A 114 -11.39 -34.97 11.05
C THR A 114 -11.32 -34.55 12.52
N GLU A 115 -11.74 -35.43 13.46
CA GLU A 115 -11.60 -35.22 14.90
C GLU A 115 -10.12 -35.12 15.33
N ALA A 116 -9.24 -35.94 14.73
CA ALA A 116 -7.80 -35.84 14.96
C ALA A 116 -7.20 -34.53 14.41
N LEU A 117 -7.66 -34.04 13.25
CA LEU A 117 -7.26 -32.75 12.70
C LEU A 117 -7.72 -31.58 13.57
N GLU A 118 -8.94 -31.62 14.11
CA GLU A 118 -9.45 -30.63 15.06
C GLU A 118 -8.60 -30.59 16.34
N ASN A 119 -8.27 -31.76 16.89
CA ASN A 119 -7.40 -31.89 18.07
C ASN A 119 -5.97 -31.37 17.80
N VAL A 120 -5.41 -31.58 16.60
CA VAL A 120 -4.13 -30.93 16.20
C VAL A 120 -4.23 -29.39 16.28
N ILE A 121 -5.34 -28.82 15.83
CA ILE A 121 -5.58 -27.37 15.83
C ILE A 121 -5.74 -26.84 17.26
N GLU A 122 -6.49 -27.55 18.11
CA GLU A 122 -6.57 -27.25 19.54
C GLU A 122 -5.21 -27.31 20.23
N LEU A 123 -4.43 -28.36 20.02
CA LEU A 123 -3.11 -28.54 20.66
C LEU A 123 -2.12 -27.46 20.21
N VAL A 124 -2.15 -27.07 18.93
CA VAL A 124 -1.38 -25.92 18.43
C VAL A 124 -1.80 -24.61 19.12
N ARG A 125 -3.11 -24.34 19.28
CA ARG A 125 -3.63 -23.18 20.04
C ARG A 125 -3.23 -23.21 21.52
N LYS A 126 -3.15 -24.41 22.12
CA LYS A 126 -2.73 -24.66 23.50
C LYS A 126 -1.19 -24.69 23.67
N HIS A 127 -0.42 -24.28 22.64
CA HIS A 127 1.05 -24.30 22.58
C HIS A 127 1.68 -25.68 22.88
N LYS A 128 1.04 -26.76 22.40
CA LYS A 128 1.44 -28.17 22.54
C LYS A 128 1.78 -28.81 21.18
N PRO A 129 2.83 -28.35 20.47
CA PRO A 129 3.19 -28.85 19.14
C PRO A 129 3.73 -30.30 19.15
N GLY A 130 4.27 -30.76 20.28
CA GLY A 130 4.69 -32.15 20.48
C GLY A 130 3.50 -33.10 20.48
N ASP A 131 2.54 -32.87 21.37
CA ASP A 131 1.25 -33.59 21.43
C ASP A 131 0.54 -33.55 20.07
N ALA A 132 0.48 -32.37 19.42
CA ALA A 132 -0.10 -32.22 18.08
C ALA A 132 0.60 -33.09 17.03
N THR A 133 1.93 -33.26 17.12
CA THR A 133 2.68 -34.14 16.21
C THR A 133 2.32 -35.62 16.44
N GLN A 134 2.05 -36.04 17.68
CA GLN A 134 1.60 -37.41 17.98
C GLN A 134 0.21 -37.68 17.39
N VAL A 135 -0.73 -36.73 17.52
CA VAL A 135 -2.07 -36.84 16.92
C VAL A 135 -1.99 -36.83 15.38
N GLN A 136 -1.18 -35.95 14.79
CA GLN A 136 -0.94 -35.90 13.34
C GLN A 136 -0.39 -37.22 12.79
N ALA A 137 0.43 -37.94 13.57
CA ALA A 137 0.95 -39.24 13.16
C ALA A 137 -0.14 -40.31 12.99
N ALA A 138 -1.27 -40.21 13.71
CA ALA A 138 -2.39 -41.15 13.63
C ALA A 138 -3.33 -40.91 12.43
N ILE A 139 -3.35 -39.69 11.85
CA ILE A 139 -4.23 -39.34 10.73
C ILE A 139 -3.90 -40.20 9.50
N SER A 140 -4.91 -40.82 8.90
CA SER A 140 -4.82 -41.72 7.74
C SER A 140 -5.09 -41.03 6.40
N ASP A 141 -6.03 -40.08 6.32
CA ASP A 141 -6.24 -39.29 5.09
C ASP A 141 -4.99 -38.43 4.76
N PRO A 142 -4.40 -38.58 3.56
CA PRO A 142 -3.16 -37.87 3.22
C PRO A 142 -3.27 -36.34 3.16
N VAL A 143 -4.47 -35.78 2.92
CA VAL A 143 -4.67 -34.32 2.85
C VAL A 143 -4.84 -33.75 4.25
N ALA A 144 -5.64 -34.38 5.11
CA ALA A 144 -5.77 -34.01 6.52
C ALA A 144 -4.43 -34.13 7.25
N LYS A 145 -3.66 -35.21 7.03
CA LYS A 145 -2.33 -35.41 7.63
C LYS A 145 -1.32 -34.34 7.20
N LYS A 146 -1.39 -33.91 5.94
CA LYS A 146 -0.55 -32.86 5.35
C LYS A 146 -0.96 -31.46 5.80
N LEU A 147 -2.26 -31.21 5.96
CA LEU A 147 -2.79 -29.98 6.54
C LEU A 147 -2.41 -29.84 8.02
N ALA A 148 -2.57 -30.90 8.82
CA ALA A 148 -2.11 -30.95 10.20
C ALA A 148 -0.61 -30.60 10.33
N GLU A 149 0.24 -31.18 9.48
CA GLU A 149 1.67 -30.84 9.43
C GLU A 149 1.92 -29.37 9.04
N TRP A 150 1.20 -28.85 8.04
CA TRP A 150 1.29 -27.44 7.64
C TRP A 150 0.91 -26.47 8.77
N ILE A 151 -0.10 -26.81 9.57
CA ILE A 151 -0.54 -26.05 10.73
C ILE A 151 0.53 -26.08 11.84
N ILE A 152 1.09 -27.26 12.15
CA ILE A 152 2.18 -27.41 13.13
C ILE A 152 3.43 -26.65 12.67
N LEU A 153 3.87 -26.79 11.42
CA LEU A 153 5.06 -26.12 10.90
C LEU A 153 4.92 -24.59 10.81
N ARG A 154 3.68 -24.08 10.76
CA ARG A 154 3.39 -22.64 10.82
C ARG A 154 3.34 -22.08 12.24
N SER A 155 2.94 -22.86 13.24
CA SER A 155 2.85 -22.40 14.63
C SER A 155 4.19 -21.96 15.22
N ASP A 156 4.14 -21.12 16.24
CA ASP A 156 5.34 -20.64 16.93
C ASP A 156 5.83 -21.64 17.99
N ASN A 157 7.15 -21.65 18.20
CA ASN A 157 7.85 -22.54 19.14
C ASN A 157 7.58 -24.04 18.91
N ASN A 158 7.35 -24.44 17.66
CA ASN A 158 6.91 -25.78 17.29
C ASN A 158 7.96 -26.92 17.42
N GLY A 159 9.22 -26.59 17.69
CA GLY A 159 10.33 -27.56 17.83
C GLY A 159 10.67 -28.34 16.55
N ALA A 160 10.23 -27.89 15.38
CA ALA A 160 10.47 -28.58 14.11
C ALA A 160 11.91 -28.37 13.61
N SER A 161 12.63 -29.46 13.36
CA SER A 161 14.00 -29.41 12.85
C SER A 161 14.07 -28.99 11.37
N VAL A 162 15.28 -28.62 10.94
CA VAL A 162 15.65 -28.36 9.53
C VAL A 162 15.15 -29.48 8.60
N GLU A 163 15.32 -30.74 8.99
CA GLU A 163 14.91 -31.92 8.23
C GLU A 163 13.40 -31.99 8.05
N ARG A 164 12.62 -31.75 9.13
CA ARG A 164 11.15 -31.78 9.09
C ARG A 164 10.59 -30.72 8.15
N TYR A 165 11.09 -29.49 8.26
CA TYR A 165 10.74 -28.41 7.34
C TYR A 165 11.16 -28.70 5.88
N ARG A 166 12.38 -29.22 5.66
CA ARG A 166 12.90 -29.56 4.33
C ARG A 166 12.07 -30.66 3.68
N ALA A 167 11.69 -31.69 4.44
CA ALA A 167 10.84 -32.78 3.97
C ALA A 167 9.47 -32.26 3.51
N PHE A 168 8.82 -31.40 4.32
CA PHE A 168 7.53 -30.81 3.93
C PHE A 168 7.63 -29.97 2.66
N ILE A 169 8.61 -29.07 2.55
CA ILE A 169 8.79 -28.24 1.34
C ILE A 169 9.06 -29.10 0.11
N SER A 170 9.97 -30.08 0.22
CA SER A 170 10.41 -30.90 -0.91
C SER A 170 9.29 -31.81 -1.44
N ALA A 171 8.44 -32.34 -0.54
CA ALA A 171 7.31 -33.17 -0.90
C ALA A 171 6.09 -32.37 -1.41
N ASN A 172 5.99 -31.08 -1.09
CA ASN A 172 4.78 -30.28 -1.33
C ASN A 172 5.07 -28.92 -2.00
N PRO A 173 5.74 -28.87 -3.18
CA PRO A 173 6.19 -27.62 -3.81
C PRO A 173 5.07 -26.71 -4.33
N SER A 174 3.82 -27.20 -4.44
CA SER A 174 2.63 -26.39 -4.78
C SER A 174 1.72 -26.06 -3.58
N TRP A 175 2.12 -26.43 -2.35
CA TRP A 175 1.44 -25.96 -1.13
C TRP A 175 1.86 -24.53 -0.76
N PRO A 176 1.00 -23.77 -0.06
CA PRO A 176 1.29 -22.40 0.33
C PRO A 176 2.31 -22.32 1.48
N SER A 177 2.83 -21.11 1.71
CA SER A 177 3.80 -20.73 2.75
C SER A 177 5.27 -21.09 2.48
N GLN A 178 5.65 -21.43 1.25
CA GLN A 178 7.03 -21.79 0.87
C GLN A 178 8.08 -20.80 1.39
N THR A 179 7.91 -19.51 1.09
CA THR A 179 8.80 -18.41 1.54
C THR A 179 8.88 -18.27 3.06
N PHE A 180 7.82 -18.63 3.78
CA PHE A 180 7.77 -18.58 5.24
C PHE A 180 8.49 -19.79 5.86
N LEU A 181 8.20 -21.00 5.37
CA LEU A 181 8.80 -22.25 5.86
C LEU A 181 10.32 -22.27 5.59
N ARG A 182 10.77 -21.73 4.44
CA ARG A 182 12.19 -21.52 4.14
C ARG A 182 12.88 -20.59 5.16
N ARG A 183 12.20 -19.55 5.63
CA ARG A 183 12.74 -18.67 6.69
C ARG A 183 12.78 -19.34 8.06
N ARG A 184 11.89 -20.30 8.34
CA ARG A 184 12.01 -21.16 9.53
C ARG A 184 13.21 -22.12 9.41
N ILE A 185 13.48 -22.70 8.23
CA ILE A 185 14.72 -23.47 7.97
C ILE A 185 15.96 -22.61 8.22
N GLU A 186 16.02 -21.41 7.64
CA GLU A 186 17.17 -20.50 7.82
C GLU A 186 17.36 -20.03 9.26
N ALA A 187 16.30 -20.00 10.07
CA ALA A 187 16.40 -19.79 11.50
C ALA A 187 17.00 -21.02 12.20
N ALA A 188 16.41 -22.22 12.02
CA ALA A 188 16.88 -23.46 12.65
C ALA A 188 18.34 -23.81 12.27
N LEU A 189 18.76 -23.59 11.02
CA LEU A 189 20.16 -23.77 10.57
C LEU A 189 21.17 -22.91 11.36
N TRP A 190 20.72 -21.78 11.93
CA TRP A 190 21.54 -20.86 12.72
C TRP A 190 21.39 -21.12 14.21
N ASP A 191 20.14 -21.21 14.68
CA ASP A 191 19.76 -21.33 16.10
C ASP A 191 20.17 -22.69 16.67
N ASP A 192 19.95 -23.79 15.94
CA ASP A 192 20.42 -25.14 16.31
C ASP A 192 21.93 -25.32 16.03
N ARG A 193 22.62 -24.29 15.53
CA ARG A 193 24.04 -24.28 15.13
C ARG A 193 24.44 -25.46 14.22
N ARG A 194 23.56 -25.84 13.30
CA ARG A 194 23.74 -26.99 12.40
C ARG A 194 25.06 -26.93 11.66
N ASP A 195 25.64 -28.10 11.41
CA ASP A 195 26.95 -28.29 10.78
C ASP A 195 27.03 -27.72 9.36
N ASP A 196 28.26 -27.44 8.90
CA ASP A 196 28.50 -26.79 7.61
C ASP A 196 28.13 -27.66 6.40
N ALA A 197 28.03 -28.99 6.54
CA ALA A 197 27.57 -29.87 5.46
C ALA A 197 26.03 -29.82 5.32
N THR A 198 25.29 -29.88 6.43
CA THR A 198 23.84 -29.65 6.47
C THR A 198 23.47 -28.28 5.92
N VAL A 199 24.20 -27.23 6.32
CA VAL A 199 24.03 -25.87 5.81
C VAL A 199 24.30 -25.80 4.32
N TRP A 200 25.42 -26.35 3.85
CA TRP A 200 25.78 -26.32 2.43
C TRP A 200 24.74 -27.06 1.56
N ALA A 201 24.37 -28.28 1.94
CA ALA A 201 23.41 -29.12 1.21
C ALA A 201 21.97 -28.60 1.20
N TRP A 202 21.67 -27.50 1.91
CA TRP A 202 20.44 -26.72 1.75
C TRP A 202 20.59 -25.63 0.69
N PHE A 203 21.70 -24.88 0.71
CA PHE A 203 21.94 -23.74 -0.18
C PHE A 203 22.52 -24.11 -1.55
N GLU A 204 22.84 -25.38 -1.84
CA GLU A 204 23.20 -25.84 -3.19
C GLU A 204 22.11 -25.57 -4.23
N SER A 205 20.83 -25.73 -3.86
CA SER A 205 19.69 -25.43 -4.73
C SER A 205 18.98 -24.12 -4.37
N GLU A 206 19.42 -23.39 -3.34
CA GLU A 206 18.63 -22.30 -2.75
C GLU A 206 19.40 -21.02 -2.41
N SER A 207 18.77 -19.87 -2.68
CA SER A 207 19.25 -18.57 -2.18
C SER A 207 18.74 -18.28 -0.76
N PRO A 208 19.57 -17.73 0.15
CA PRO A 208 19.14 -17.30 1.47
C PRO A 208 18.23 -16.05 1.44
N LEU A 209 17.22 -16.05 2.32
CA LEU A 209 16.11 -15.09 2.42
C LEU A 209 16.14 -14.25 3.70
N SER A 210 17.13 -14.46 4.58
CA SER A 210 17.26 -13.84 5.90
C SER A 210 18.73 -13.64 6.33
N ALA A 211 18.94 -12.85 7.39
CA ALA A 211 20.26 -12.67 8.00
C ALA A 211 20.86 -14.00 8.47
N LYS A 212 20.09 -14.78 9.23
CA LYS A 212 20.50 -16.08 9.78
C LYS A 212 20.95 -17.05 8.68
N GLY A 213 20.17 -17.17 7.61
CA GLY A 213 20.54 -18.00 6.44
C GLY A 213 21.82 -17.53 5.73
N LYS A 214 21.97 -16.23 5.50
CA LYS A 214 23.21 -15.65 4.91
C LYS A 214 24.44 -15.89 5.79
N PHE A 215 24.29 -15.75 7.11
CA PHE A 215 25.38 -15.95 8.07
C PHE A 215 25.76 -17.43 8.21
N SER A 216 24.81 -18.37 8.28
CA SER A 216 25.11 -19.80 8.25
C SER A 216 25.86 -20.19 6.97
N LEU A 217 25.38 -19.75 5.80
CA LEU A 217 26.06 -20.02 4.53
C LEU A 217 27.47 -19.41 4.48
N ALA A 218 27.65 -18.20 5.00
CA ALA A 218 28.97 -17.57 5.07
C ALA A 218 29.96 -18.35 5.96
N ARG A 219 29.49 -18.94 7.07
CA ARG A 219 30.31 -19.82 7.93
C ARG A 219 30.79 -21.06 7.15
N ALA A 220 29.88 -21.76 6.50
CA ALA A 220 30.20 -22.94 5.67
C ALA A 220 31.11 -22.60 4.48
N MET A 221 30.96 -21.42 3.88
CA MET A 221 31.87 -20.92 2.86
C MET A 221 33.29 -20.68 3.40
N ILE A 222 33.45 -20.07 4.58
CA ILE A 222 34.75 -19.86 5.22
C ILE A 222 35.44 -21.19 5.55
N ALA A 223 34.70 -22.16 6.10
CA ALA A 223 35.22 -23.50 6.39
C ALA A 223 35.72 -24.23 5.12
N ARG A 224 35.16 -23.90 3.96
CA ARG A 224 35.57 -24.41 2.63
C ARG A 224 36.57 -23.51 1.89
N GLY A 225 37.11 -22.48 2.56
CA GLY A 225 38.10 -21.54 1.98
C GLY A 225 37.53 -20.38 1.15
N ASP A 226 36.22 -20.35 0.88
CA ASP A 226 35.55 -19.32 0.08
C ASP A 226 35.23 -18.06 0.91
N ARG A 227 36.29 -17.42 1.41
CA ARG A 227 36.21 -16.18 2.20
C ARG A 227 35.58 -15.02 1.41
N ALA A 228 35.75 -14.99 0.08
CA ALA A 228 35.30 -13.89 -0.76
C ALA A 228 33.78 -13.88 -1.01
N ASN A 229 33.13 -15.03 -1.20
CA ASN A 229 31.67 -15.09 -1.23
C ASN A 229 31.08 -14.92 0.18
N ALA A 230 31.73 -15.48 1.21
CA ALA A 230 31.31 -15.33 2.61
C ALA A 230 31.27 -13.86 3.06
N GLU A 231 32.32 -13.08 2.80
CA GLU A 231 32.36 -11.65 3.12
C GLU A 231 31.19 -10.90 2.46
N ARG A 232 30.91 -11.19 1.18
CA ARG A 232 29.79 -10.58 0.44
C ARG A 232 28.43 -10.89 1.09
N LEU A 233 28.24 -12.12 1.59
CA LEU A 233 27.02 -12.52 2.30
C LEU A 233 26.91 -11.84 3.66
N VAL A 234 27.96 -11.86 4.49
CA VAL A 234 28.01 -11.19 5.80
C VAL A 234 27.68 -9.71 5.67
N ARG A 235 28.37 -9.00 4.76
CA ARG A 235 28.19 -7.56 4.56
C ARG A 235 26.81 -7.23 3.96
N SER A 236 26.28 -8.10 3.10
CA SER A 236 24.91 -7.97 2.58
C SER A 236 23.84 -8.13 3.68
N ALA A 237 23.99 -9.14 4.55
CA ALA A 237 23.11 -9.37 5.69
C ALA A 237 23.17 -8.21 6.69
N TRP A 238 24.38 -7.84 7.11
CA TRP A 238 24.63 -6.82 8.10
C TRP A 238 24.00 -5.46 7.72
N ARG A 239 24.16 -5.04 6.46
CA ARG A 239 23.67 -3.73 5.99
C ARG A 239 22.14 -3.64 5.86
N HIS A 240 21.46 -4.71 5.45
CA HIS A 240 20.10 -4.62 4.91
C HIS A 240 19.06 -5.52 5.60
N ASP A 241 19.47 -6.48 6.43
CA ASP A 241 18.53 -7.37 7.11
C ASP A 241 18.28 -6.95 8.56
N SER A 242 17.01 -6.95 8.95
CA SER A 242 16.55 -6.89 10.34
C SER A 242 16.93 -8.19 11.07
N MET A 243 17.35 -8.08 12.34
CA MET A 243 17.78 -9.23 13.15
C MET A 243 17.72 -8.91 14.66
N SER A 244 17.64 -9.94 15.51
CA SER A 244 17.68 -9.74 16.98
C SER A 244 19.05 -9.22 17.44
N GLU A 245 19.10 -8.62 18.63
CA GLU A 245 20.35 -8.15 19.24
C GLU A 245 21.35 -9.30 19.52
N GLU A 246 20.82 -10.46 19.91
CA GLU A 246 21.56 -11.72 20.03
C GLU A 246 22.15 -12.19 18.68
N THR A 247 21.38 -12.11 17.59
CA THR A 247 21.88 -12.40 16.23
C THR A 247 22.94 -11.38 15.81
N GLU A 248 22.74 -10.09 16.13
CA GLU A 248 23.70 -9.01 15.87
C GLU A 248 25.02 -9.21 16.64
N SER A 249 24.98 -9.67 17.89
CA SER A 249 26.19 -10.00 18.66
C SER A 249 26.89 -11.21 18.06
N THR A 250 26.18 -12.33 17.92
CA THR A 250 26.75 -13.60 17.43
C THR A 250 27.37 -13.44 16.03
N ALA A 251 26.80 -12.59 15.17
CA ALA A 251 27.37 -12.25 13.87
C ALA A 251 28.64 -11.37 13.94
N LEU A 252 28.81 -10.55 14.98
CA LEU A 252 30.07 -9.83 15.23
C LEU A 252 31.14 -10.76 15.82
N ASP A 253 30.75 -11.65 16.73
CA ASP A 253 31.66 -12.61 17.36
C ASP A 253 32.25 -13.57 16.32
N LEU A 254 31.45 -13.99 15.32
CA LEU A 254 31.88 -14.85 14.22
C LEU A 254 32.50 -14.12 13.02
N PHE A 255 32.01 -12.91 12.67
CA PHE A 255 32.36 -12.25 11.41
C PHE A 255 32.80 -10.79 11.54
N GLY A 256 33.10 -10.29 12.75
CA GLY A 256 33.50 -8.89 12.97
C GLY A 256 34.69 -8.44 12.12
N ALA A 257 35.66 -9.33 11.87
CA ALA A 257 36.81 -9.09 10.98
C ALA A 257 36.46 -8.98 9.48
N LEU A 258 35.19 -9.17 9.10
CA LEU A 258 34.64 -9.00 7.75
C LEU A 258 33.70 -7.78 7.64
N ILE A 259 33.48 -7.05 8.74
CA ILE A 259 32.52 -5.94 8.84
C ILE A 259 33.31 -4.64 9.05
N THR A 260 33.27 -3.73 8.09
CA THR A 260 34.02 -2.46 8.15
C THR A 260 33.18 -1.34 8.79
N PRO A 261 33.79 -0.20 9.20
CA PRO A 261 33.04 1.00 9.58
C PRO A 261 32.02 1.46 8.52
N GLY A 262 32.31 1.27 7.22
CA GLY A 262 31.36 1.54 6.15
C GLY A 262 30.11 0.66 6.19
N ASP A 263 30.23 -0.59 6.66
CA ASP A 263 29.11 -1.51 6.85
C ASP A 263 28.26 -1.12 8.07
N HIS A 264 28.88 -0.65 9.15
CA HIS A 264 28.16 -0.05 10.28
C HIS A 264 27.41 1.24 9.87
N LYS A 265 28.01 2.12 9.05
CA LYS A 265 27.36 3.34 8.57
C LYS A 265 26.15 3.02 7.68
N ALA A 266 26.31 2.12 6.71
CA ALA A 266 25.21 1.68 5.86
C ALA A 266 24.07 1.01 6.65
N ARG A 267 24.39 0.14 7.63
CA ARG A 267 23.38 -0.44 8.55
C ARG A 267 22.66 0.66 9.34
N MET A 268 23.40 1.60 9.92
CA MET A 268 22.84 2.73 10.67
C MET A 268 21.88 3.55 9.78
N ASP A 269 22.30 3.91 8.57
CA ASP A 269 21.50 4.75 7.67
C ASP A 269 20.21 4.09 7.23
N PHE A 270 20.28 2.81 6.86
CA PHE A 270 19.14 1.99 6.45
C PHE A 270 18.09 1.91 7.57
N LEU A 271 18.51 1.52 8.77
CA LEU A 271 17.62 1.37 9.93
C LEU A 271 17.01 2.71 10.39
N LEU A 272 17.72 3.84 10.19
CA LEU A 272 17.23 5.20 10.50
C LEU A 272 16.17 5.76 9.52
N TYR A 273 15.82 5.05 8.45
CA TYR A 273 14.58 5.31 7.69
C TYR A 273 13.39 4.47 8.22
N GLY A 274 13.67 3.39 8.95
CA GLY A 274 12.67 2.51 9.56
C GLY A 274 12.41 2.82 11.04
N SER A 275 11.87 1.83 11.75
CA SER A 275 11.53 1.92 13.19
C SER A 275 12.52 1.21 14.12
N GLU A 276 13.58 0.59 13.58
CA GLU A 276 14.60 -0.19 14.30
C GLU A 276 15.65 0.71 15.01
N HIS A 277 15.15 1.69 15.77
CA HIS A 277 15.95 2.77 16.36
C HIS A 277 17.09 2.29 17.27
N GLU A 278 16.89 1.23 18.05
CA GLU A 278 17.91 0.74 18.99
C GLU A 278 19.06 0.01 18.27
N ALA A 279 18.75 -0.77 17.23
CA ALA A 279 19.75 -1.37 16.35
C ALA A 279 20.53 -0.28 15.57
N ALA A 280 19.85 0.79 15.15
CA ALA A 280 20.50 1.97 14.59
C ALA A 280 21.44 2.66 15.59
N LEU A 281 21.03 2.82 16.85
CA LEU A 281 21.88 3.39 17.90
C LEU A 281 23.09 2.50 18.22
N ARG A 282 22.97 1.17 18.20
CA ARG A 282 24.11 0.26 18.31
C ARG A 282 25.06 0.37 17.12
N ALA A 283 24.54 0.47 15.90
CA ALA A 283 25.37 0.71 14.71
C ALA A 283 26.11 2.06 14.80
N ALA A 284 25.42 3.12 15.23
CA ALA A 284 26.00 4.45 15.46
C ALA A 284 27.07 4.46 16.55
N ARG A 285 26.88 3.69 17.64
CA ARG A 285 27.85 3.61 18.76
C ARG A 285 29.22 3.10 18.30
N ARG A 286 29.24 2.14 17.36
CA ARG A 286 30.46 1.57 16.75
C ARG A 286 31.18 2.54 15.79
N LEU A 287 30.61 3.72 15.55
CA LEU A 287 31.16 4.79 14.71
C LEU A 287 31.54 6.06 15.51
N GLY A 288 31.42 6.05 16.84
CA GLY A 288 31.76 7.17 17.70
C GLY A 288 30.67 8.26 17.86
N ALA A 289 31.04 9.31 18.58
CA ALA A 289 30.10 10.30 19.12
C ALA A 289 29.30 11.08 18.05
N ASN A 290 29.94 11.45 16.94
CA ASN A 290 29.35 12.34 15.94
C ASN A 290 28.22 11.61 15.17
N GLN A 291 28.41 10.33 14.86
CA GLN A 291 27.37 9.48 14.28
C GLN A 291 26.25 9.14 15.29
N MET A 292 26.60 8.97 16.58
CA MET A 292 25.61 8.84 17.66
C MET A 292 24.74 10.11 17.82
N ALA A 293 25.29 11.31 17.63
CA ALA A 293 24.53 12.56 17.60
C ALA A 293 23.58 12.61 16.39
N LEU A 294 24.09 12.32 15.18
CA LEU A 294 23.27 12.24 13.97
C LEU A 294 22.13 11.22 14.11
N ALA A 295 22.39 10.01 14.62
CA ALA A 295 21.38 8.99 14.83
C ALA A 295 20.27 9.48 15.77
N LYS A 296 20.62 10.08 16.93
CA LYS A 296 19.65 10.68 17.85
C LYS A 296 18.79 11.77 17.19
N ALA A 297 19.40 12.64 16.37
CA ALA A 297 18.69 13.69 15.64
C ALA A 297 17.70 13.11 14.59
N ARG A 298 18.11 12.09 13.85
CA ARG A 298 17.25 11.40 12.86
C ARG A 298 16.11 10.63 13.52
N ILE A 299 16.35 9.96 14.65
CA ILE A 299 15.31 9.30 15.47
C ILE A 299 14.30 10.32 16.01
N ALA A 300 14.75 11.48 16.50
CA ALA A 300 13.87 12.55 16.93
C ALA A 300 13.01 13.08 15.77
N ALA A 301 13.61 13.27 14.58
CA ALA A 301 12.89 13.70 13.39
C ALA A 301 11.84 12.67 12.90
N TYR A 302 12.15 11.36 12.97
CA TYR A 302 11.18 10.28 12.71
C TYR A 302 10.01 10.32 13.71
N LYS A 303 10.33 10.31 15.01
CA LYS A 303 9.35 10.36 16.13
C LYS A 303 8.59 11.70 16.23
N LYS A 304 9.00 12.73 15.45
CA LYS A 304 8.45 14.10 15.43
C LYS A 304 8.57 14.81 16.79
N ALA A 305 9.63 14.52 17.54
CA ALA A 305 9.84 15.04 18.89
C ALA A 305 10.06 16.57 18.90
N ALA A 306 9.60 17.26 19.94
CA ALA A 306 9.71 18.73 20.04
C ALA A 306 11.16 19.24 19.94
N ASN A 307 12.12 18.46 20.44
CA ASN A 307 13.55 18.76 20.40
C ASN A 307 14.25 18.42 19.05
N THR A 308 13.53 18.00 17.99
CA THR A 308 14.13 17.67 16.68
C THR A 308 15.04 18.80 16.16
N LYS A 309 14.62 20.07 16.27
CA LYS A 309 15.44 21.21 15.82
C LYS A 309 16.77 21.27 16.58
N ALA A 310 16.71 21.27 17.92
CA ALA A 310 17.90 21.36 18.77
C ALA A 310 18.86 20.19 18.55
N LEU A 311 18.35 18.97 18.35
CA LEU A 311 19.18 17.80 18.07
C LEU A 311 19.81 17.83 16.68
N LEU A 312 19.11 18.32 15.65
CA LEU A 312 19.71 18.51 14.31
C LEU A 312 20.75 19.64 14.32
N ASP A 313 20.46 20.76 14.97
CA ASP A 313 21.40 21.89 15.02
C ASP A 313 22.64 21.60 15.89
N ALA A 314 22.57 20.59 16.77
CA ALA A 314 23.69 20.05 17.54
C ALA A 314 24.46 18.90 16.82
N VAL A 315 24.12 18.54 15.58
CA VAL A 315 24.94 17.63 14.77
C VAL A 315 26.22 18.37 14.32
N PRO A 316 27.42 17.79 14.48
CA PRO A 316 28.67 18.39 14.03
C PRO A 316 28.67 18.76 12.54
N HIS A 317 29.29 19.90 12.20
CA HIS A 317 29.17 20.55 10.90
C HIS A 317 29.65 19.67 9.72
N GLU A 318 30.67 18.85 9.93
CA GLU A 318 31.20 17.93 8.93
C GLU A 318 30.18 16.83 8.51
N LEU A 319 29.14 16.61 9.32
CA LEU A 319 28.02 15.71 8.98
C LEU A 319 26.82 16.44 8.34
N HIS A 320 26.86 17.76 8.10
CA HIS A 320 25.75 18.48 7.46
C HIS A 320 25.62 18.14 5.95
N GLY A 321 26.68 17.57 5.35
CA GLY A 321 26.64 16.97 4.01
C GLY A 321 26.13 15.53 3.97
N ASP A 322 25.79 14.92 5.12
CA ASP A 322 25.27 13.56 5.18
C ASP A 322 23.85 13.49 4.57
N PRO A 323 23.55 12.52 3.67
CA PRO A 323 22.22 12.40 3.06
C PRO A 323 21.10 12.24 4.09
N GLY A 324 21.33 11.52 5.19
CA GLY A 324 20.37 11.37 6.28
C GLY A 324 20.14 12.65 7.07
N TYR A 325 21.18 13.46 7.30
CA TYR A 325 21.01 14.81 7.86
C TYR A 325 20.17 15.69 6.92
N VAL A 326 20.53 15.77 5.64
CA VAL A 326 19.82 16.58 4.63
C VAL A 326 18.35 16.17 4.55
N PHE A 327 18.05 14.86 4.47
CA PHE A 327 16.70 14.32 4.48
C PHE A 327 15.88 14.80 5.68
N ASN A 328 16.42 14.66 6.90
CA ASN A 328 15.70 15.03 8.12
C ASN A 328 15.65 16.56 8.35
N LYS A 329 16.59 17.35 7.81
CA LYS A 329 16.50 18.82 7.76
C LYS A 329 15.40 19.28 6.80
N ILE A 330 15.29 18.68 5.61
CA ILE A 330 14.18 18.93 4.67
C ILE A 330 12.83 18.62 5.33
N GLN A 331 12.72 17.46 6.01
CA GLN A 331 11.52 17.11 6.76
C GLN A 331 11.18 18.14 7.84
N LEU A 332 12.17 18.68 8.58
CA LEU A 332 11.95 19.73 9.58
C LEU A 332 11.42 21.01 8.91
N LEU A 333 12.09 21.50 7.87
CA LEU A 333 11.73 22.72 7.15
C LEU A 333 10.31 22.65 6.56
N ARG A 334 9.97 21.54 5.89
CA ARG A 334 8.60 21.33 5.35
C ARG A 334 7.53 21.26 6.46
N ARG A 335 7.85 20.73 7.65
CA ARG A 335 6.94 20.74 8.81
C ARG A 335 6.83 22.12 9.48
N GLN A 336 7.83 22.97 9.30
CA GLN A 336 7.83 24.39 9.71
C GLN A 336 7.28 25.33 8.63
N GLU A 337 6.76 24.78 7.53
CA GLU A 337 6.21 25.51 6.37
C GLU A 337 7.24 26.40 5.62
N LYS A 338 8.53 26.19 5.89
CA LYS A 338 9.69 26.77 5.20
C LYS A 338 9.94 26.07 3.86
N PHE A 339 8.96 26.12 2.96
CA PHE A 339 8.95 25.31 1.74
C PHE A 339 10.06 25.67 0.74
N ALA A 340 10.44 26.94 0.61
CA ALA A 340 11.52 27.37 -0.28
C ALA A 340 12.89 26.82 0.17
N GLU A 341 13.22 26.94 1.46
CA GLU A 341 14.45 26.36 2.06
C GLU A 341 14.48 24.84 1.89
N ALA A 342 13.34 24.17 2.12
CA ALA A 342 13.20 22.73 1.91
C ALA A 342 13.41 22.33 0.43
N ALA A 343 12.89 23.13 -0.52
CA ALA A 343 13.02 22.90 -1.95
C ALA A 343 14.46 23.08 -2.44
N GLN A 344 15.16 24.12 -1.96
CA GLN A 344 16.57 24.35 -2.29
C GLN A 344 17.44 23.15 -1.85
N LEU A 345 17.28 22.68 -0.62
CA LEU A 345 17.97 21.48 -0.13
C LEU A 345 17.57 20.21 -0.92
N MET A 346 16.30 20.05 -1.29
CA MET A 346 15.83 18.88 -2.05
C MET A 346 16.33 18.85 -3.51
N LEU A 347 16.58 20.02 -4.11
CA LEU A 347 17.18 20.13 -5.44
C LEU A 347 18.70 19.90 -5.41
N GLY A 348 19.37 20.31 -4.33
CA GLY A 348 20.79 20.01 -4.08
C GLY A 348 21.07 18.61 -3.52
N ALA A 349 20.04 17.88 -3.07
CA ALA A 349 20.20 16.53 -2.52
C ALA A 349 20.73 15.52 -3.56
N PRO A 350 21.54 14.52 -3.15
CA PRO A 350 22.12 13.55 -4.06
C PRO A 350 21.06 12.72 -4.79
N LYS A 351 21.43 12.23 -5.98
CA LYS A 351 20.57 11.41 -6.87
C LYS A 351 21.07 9.97 -7.03
N ASP A 352 22.28 9.69 -6.53
CA ASP A 352 22.88 8.35 -6.54
C ASP A 352 22.20 7.42 -5.51
N PRO A 353 21.60 6.30 -5.93
CA PRO A 353 21.02 5.32 -5.03
C PRO A 353 21.97 4.80 -3.94
N GLY A 354 23.27 4.67 -4.24
CA GLY A 354 24.28 4.19 -3.31
C GLY A 354 24.45 5.07 -2.07
N ARG A 355 24.13 6.37 -2.18
CA ARG A 355 24.16 7.36 -1.08
C ARG A 355 22.81 7.59 -0.41
N LEU A 356 21.70 7.17 -1.01
CA LEU A 356 20.35 7.44 -0.49
C LEU A 356 19.86 6.36 0.47
N HIS A 357 20.30 5.12 0.29
CA HIS A 357 20.00 3.91 1.07
C HIS A 357 18.52 3.47 1.13
N ASN A 358 17.55 4.40 1.15
CA ASN A 358 16.12 4.12 1.05
C ASN A 358 15.45 5.08 0.05
N LEU A 359 15.40 4.66 -1.22
CA LEU A 359 14.84 5.44 -2.33
C LEU A 359 13.35 5.78 -2.15
N ASP A 360 12.63 4.91 -1.46
CA ASP A 360 11.18 5.00 -1.29
C ASP A 360 10.79 6.12 -0.30
N GLU A 361 11.50 6.25 0.83
CA GLU A 361 11.30 7.36 1.77
C GLU A 361 11.74 8.71 1.18
N TRP A 362 12.82 8.72 0.38
CA TRP A 362 13.20 9.90 -0.41
C TRP A 362 12.12 10.29 -1.43
N TRP A 363 11.49 9.32 -2.11
CA TRP A 363 10.35 9.59 -2.98
C TRP A 363 9.14 10.14 -2.21
N ILE A 364 8.78 9.54 -1.08
CA ILE A 364 7.68 10.00 -0.23
C ILE A 364 7.89 11.48 0.16
N GLU A 365 9.10 11.86 0.56
CA GLU A 365 9.42 13.25 0.92
C GLU A 365 9.43 14.19 -0.28
N ARG A 366 10.01 13.78 -1.43
CA ARG A 366 9.97 14.55 -2.69
C ARG A 366 8.54 14.82 -3.14
N ARG A 367 7.69 13.80 -3.14
CA ARG A 367 6.27 13.87 -3.50
C ARG A 367 5.46 14.77 -2.57
N LEU A 368 5.72 14.73 -1.27
CA LEU A 368 5.10 15.62 -0.28
C LEU A 368 5.54 17.08 -0.47
N LEU A 369 6.82 17.32 -0.73
CA LEU A 369 7.35 18.66 -0.94
C LEU A 369 6.92 19.26 -2.28
N ALA A 370 6.98 18.50 -3.38
CA ALA A 370 6.49 18.94 -4.69
C ALA A 370 5.03 19.42 -4.62
N ARG A 371 4.16 18.68 -3.90
CA ARG A 371 2.77 19.11 -3.68
C ARG A 371 2.64 20.37 -2.81
N LYS A 372 3.56 20.61 -1.88
CA LYS A 372 3.63 21.89 -1.14
C LYS A 372 4.14 23.04 -2.02
N MET A 373 5.00 22.79 -2.99
CA MET A 373 5.38 23.79 -3.99
C MET A 373 4.19 24.15 -4.90
N LEU A 374 3.36 23.16 -5.30
CA LEU A 374 2.09 23.45 -6.01
C LEU A 374 1.13 24.31 -5.16
N ASP A 375 0.97 23.98 -3.87
CA ASP A 375 0.13 24.72 -2.92
C ASP A 375 0.49 26.22 -2.79
N VAL A 376 1.74 26.60 -3.10
CA VAL A 376 2.24 27.99 -3.03
C VAL A 376 2.54 28.61 -4.40
N GLY A 377 2.09 27.99 -5.50
CA GLY A 377 2.26 28.51 -6.86
C GLY A 377 3.63 28.24 -7.52
N GLU A 378 4.54 27.56 -6.82
CA GLU A 378 5.91 27.21 -7.25
C GLU A 378 5.94 26.00 -8.20
N ARG A 379 5.20 26.12 -9.30
CA ARG A 379 4.88 25.02 -10.24
C ARG A 379 6.11 24.41 -10.91
N ARG A 380 7.08 25.23 -11.34
CA ARG A 380 8.32 24.74 -11.98
C ARG A 380 9.21 24.02 -10.97
N THR A 381 9.32 24.56 -9.76
CA THR A 381 10.05 23.96 -8.64
C THR A 381 9.42 22.63 -8.21
N ALA A 382 8.09 22.54 -8.17
CA ALA A 382 7.35 21.29 -7.96
C ALA A 382 7.70 20.20 -9.00
N TYR A 383 7.68 20.57 -10.29
CA TYR A 383 8.03 19.67 -11.38
C TYR A 383 9.47 19.14 -11.25
N LEU A 384 10.43 20.03 -11.00
CA LEU A 384 11.84 19.65 -10.85
C LEU A 384 12.07 18.69 -9.68
N ILE A 385 11.45 18.93 -8.51
CA ILE A 385 11.57 18.04 -7.35
C ILE A 385 11.07 16.62 -7.64
N ALA A 386 9.98 16.49 -8.40
CA ALA A 386 9.40 15.20 -8.77
C ALA A 386 10.18 14.49 -9.89
N ARG A 387 10.56 15.23 -10.94
CA ARG A 387 11.35 14.73 -12.08
C ARG A 387 12.72 14.19 -11.63
N ASP A 388 13.40 14.94 -10.75
CA ASP A 388 14.78 14.67 -10.34
C ASP A 388 14.91 13.64 -9.18
N ALA A 389 13.84 12.90 -8.89
CA ALA A 389 13.90 11.81 -7.92
C ALA A 389 14.76 10.63 -8.46
N ALA A 390 15.56 10.04 -7.58
CA ALA A 390 16.16 8.73 -7.84
C ALA A 390 15.06 7.67 -7.92
N LEU A 391 15.17 6.73 -8.86
CA LEU A 391 14.12 5.76 -9.18
C LEU A 391 13.75 4.89 -7.96
N PRO A 392 12.50 4.91 -7.45
CA PRO A 392 12.09 4.12 -6.28
C PRO A 392 12.24 2.62 -6.48
N THR A 393 12.32 1.85 -5.39
CA THR A 393 12.43 0.39 -5.46
C THR A 393 11.09 -0.25 -5.83
N ARG A 394 9.99 0.19 -5.22
CA ARG A 394 8.63 -0.34 -5.42
C ARG A 394 7.95 0.24 -6.66
N ASP A 395 7.34 -0.63 -7.47
CA ASP A 395 6.76 -0.26 -8.77
C ASP A 395 5.60 0.75 -8.68
N ILE A 396 4.86 0.75 -7.57
CA ILE A 396 3.85 1.78 -7.29
C ILE A 396 4.48 3.17 -7.15
N TYR A 397 5.69 3.28 -6.59
CA TYR A 397 6.39 4.55 -6.44
C TYR A 397 7.12 4.97 -7.72
N LYS A 398 7.63 4.03 -8.53
CA LYS A 398 8.06 4.31 -9.92
C LYS A 398 6.91 4.90 -10.74
N THR A 399 5.73 4.27 -10.64
CA THR A 399 4.48 4.75 -11.25
C THR A 399 4.08 6.13 -10.74
N GLU A 400 4.15 6.38 -9.43
CA GLU A 400 3.85 7.70 -8.86
C GLU A 400 4.86 8.79 -9.22
N GLN A 401 6.16 8.46 -9.40
CA GLN A 401 7.18 9.41 -9.81
C GLN A 401 6.84 10.00 -11.18
N GLU A 402 6.78 9.13 -12.19
CA GLU A 402 6.48 9.53 -13.57
C GLU A 402 5.07 10.16 -13.66
N PHE A 403 4.08 9.61 -12.95
CA PHE A 403 2.75 10.23 -12.88
C PHE A 403 2.78 11.64 -12.28
N THR A 404 3.48 11.86 -11.17
CA THR A 404 3.52 13.18 -10.51
C THR A 404 4.23 14.21 -11.39
N ALA A 405 5.35 13.84 -12.02
CA ALA A 405 6.05 14.74 -12.94
C ALA A 405 5.19 15.07 -14.18
N GLY A 406 4.55 14.06 -14.80
CA GLY A 406 3.68 14.24 -15.96
C GLY A 406 2.41 15.03 -15.67
N TRP A 407 1.77 14.81 -14.51
CA TRP A 407 0.56 15.54 -14.10
C TRP A 407 0.87 17.02 -13.80
N ILE A 408 2.03 17.31 -13.19
CA ILE A 408 2.49 18.70 -13.01
C ILE A 408 2.77 19.36 -14.36
N ALA A 409 3.47 18.67 -15.28
CA ALA A 409 3.71 19.18 -16.62
C ALA A 409 2.38 19.52 -17.33
N LEU A 410 1.43 18.58 -17.36
CA LEU A 410 0.15 18.75 -18.04
C LEU A 410 -0.71 19.89 -17.45
N ARG A 411 -0.95 19.86 -16.14
CA ARG A 411 -1.99 20.71 -15.50
C ARG A 411 -1.47 22.05 -14.99
N PHE A 412 -0.19 22.14 -14.63
CA PHE A 412 0.37 23.33 -13.99
C PHE A 412 1.36 24.07 -14.89
N LEU A 413 2.08 23.38 -15.78
CA LEU A 413 3.00 23.98 -16.75
C LEU A 413 2.42 24.07 -18.18
N THR A 414 1.19 23.57 -18.41
CA THR A 414 0.57 23.48 -19.75
C THR A 414 1.47 22.79 -20.79
N ASP A 415 2.24 21.83 -20.29
CA ASP A 415 3.24 20.92 -20.86
C ASP A 415 2.75 19.57 -21.44
N PRO A 416 1.87 19.45 -22.46
CA PRO A 416 1.34 18.14 -22.86
C PRO A 416 2.40 17.23 -23.51
N ALA A 417 3.49 17.77 -24.08
CA ALA A 417 4.53 16.98 -24.72
C ALA A 417 5.42 16.28 -23.66
N THR A 418 5.93 17.04 -22.69
CA THR A 418 6.65 16.52 -21.53
C THR A 418 5.77 15.59 -20.70
N ALA A 419 4.49 15.93 -20.53
CA ALA A 419 3.53 15.07 -19.83
C ALA A 419 3.36 13.70 -20.51
N ALA A 420 3.18 13.68 -21.84
CA ALA A 420 3.04 12.43 -22.59
C ALA A 420 4.29 11.53 -22.48
N GLN A 421 5.50 12.11 -22.46
CA GLN A 421 6.75 11.36 -22.25
C GLN A 421 6.81 10.69 -20.87
N HIS A 422 6.40 11.41 -19.81
CA HIS A 422 6.30 10.85 -18.46
C HIS A 422 5.26 9.74 -18.39
N PHE A 423 4.04 9.97 -18.88
CA PHE A 423 2.98 8.96 -18.84
C PHE A 423 3.29 7.71 -19.69
N ALA A 424 4.09 7.84 -20.76
CA ALA A 424 4.56 6.71 -21.57
C ALA A 424 5.55 5.77 -20.87
N ARG A 425 6.17 6.20 -19.76
CA ARG A 425 7.06 5.35 -18.95
C ARG A 425 6.29 4.55 -17.88
N ILE A 426 5.07 4.96 -17.56
CA ILE A 426 4.18 4.22 -16.67
C ILE A 426 3.73 2.93 -17.37
N GLY A 427 3.72 1.81 -16.65
CA GLY A 427 3.24 0.53 -17.17
C GLY A 427 4.27 -0.28 -17.97
N VAL A 428 5.43 0.31 -18.34
CA VAL A 428 6.51 -0.41 -19.02
C VAL A 428 6.99 -1.58 -18.15
N GLY A 429 6.85 -2.81 -18.67
CA GLY A 429 7.19 -4.05 -17.94
C GLY A 429 6.20 -4.47 -16.84
N SER A 430 5.07 -3.76 -16.66
CA SER A 430 4.09 -4.02 -15.61
C SER A 430 2.82 -4.66 -16.17
N VAL A 431 2.38 -5.76 -15.55
CA VAL A 431 1.05 -6.38 -15.79
C VAL A 431 -0.07 -5.78 -14.92
N ASN A 432 0.22 -4.82 -14.04
CA ASN A 432 -0.77 -4.34 -13.07
C ASN A 432 -1.86 -3.48 -13.75
N PRO A 433 -3.16 -3.85 -13.64
CA PRO A 433 -4.26 -3.12 -14.28
C PRO A 433 -4.34 -1.64 -13.92
N THR A 434 -4.06 -1.26 -12.66
CA THR A 434 -4.12 0.15 -12.24
C THR A 434 -3.04 0.99 -12.92
N ALA A 435 -1.82 0.46 -13.04
CA ALA A 435 -0.71 1.17 -13.66
C ALA A 435 -0.95 1.38 -15.16
N LEU A 436 -1.41 0.33 -15.86
CA LEU A 436 -1.74 0.37 -17.28
C LEU A 436 -2.90 1.35 -17.57
N ALA A 437 -3.96 1.31 -16.76
CA ALA A 437 -5.09 2.24 -16.87
C ALA A 437 -4.68 3.69 -16.63
N ARG A 438 -3.88 3.96 -15.60
CA ARG A 438 -3.35 5.31 -15.31
C ARG A 438 -2.48 5.81 -16.47
N ALA A 439 -1.63 4.96 -17.04
CA ALA A 439 -0.80 5.31 -18.20
C ALA A 439 -1.67 5.73 -19.40
N GLY A 440 -2.56 4.84 -19.86
CA GLY A 440 -3.39 5.09 -21.04
C GLY A 440 -4.33 6.30 -20.89
N TYR A 441 -4.98 6.46 -19.72
CA TYR A 441 -5.88 7.60 -19.49
C TYR A 441 -5.15 8.94 -19.49
N TRP A 442 -4.00 9.04 -18.83
CA TRP A 442 -3.26 10.31 -18.76
C TRP A 442 -2.45 10.61 -20.02
N GLN A 443 -1.99 9.58 -20.76
CA GLN A 443 -1.61 9.74 -22.17
C GLN A 443 -2.77 10.31 -23.00
N GLY A 444 -4.00 9.82 -22.77
CA GLY A 444 -5.24 10.34 -23.38
C GLY A 444 -5.45 11.83 -23.11
N ARG A 445 -5.44 12.24 -21.83
CA ARG A 445 -5.56 13.66 -21.43
C ARG A 445 -4.43 14.55 -21.99
N ALA A 446 -3.20 14.04 -22.08
CA ALA A 446 -2.08 14.76 -22.69
C ALA A 446 -2.21 14.90 -24.21
N ALA A 447 -2.75 13.89 -24.90
CA ALA A 447 -3.04 13.96 -26.32
C ALA A 447 -4.24 14.88 -26.62
N GLU A 448 -5.31 14.88 -25.79
CA GLU A 448 -6.40 15.85 -25.85
C GLU A 448 -5.87 17.29 -25.76
N ALA A 449 -5.06 17.58 -24.74
CA ALA A 449 -4.48 18.91 -24.52
C ALA A 449 -3.49 19.35 -25.62
N ALA A 450 -3.02 18.43 -26.46
CA ALA A 450 -2.21 18.71 -27.65
C ALA A 450 -3.03 18.74 -28.96
N GLY A 451 -4.36 18.58 -28.92
CA GLY A 451 -5.23 18.49 -30.10
C GLY A 451 -5.13 17.15 -30.87
N ARG A 452 -4.39 16.16 -30.36
CA ARG A 452 -4.03 14.92 -31.06
C ARG A 452 -5.09 13.83 -30.85
N ALA A 453 -6.29 14.09 -31.38
CA ALA A 453 -7.51 13.30 -31.10
C ALA A 453 -7.39 11.78 -31.39
N GLN A 454 -6.67 11.37 -32.44
CA GLN A 454 -6.46 9.95 -32.74
C GLN A 454 -5.59 9.25 -31.67
N GLU A 455 -4.49 9.89 -31.26
CA GLU A 455 -3.64 9.39 -30.17
C GLU A 455 -4.41 9.35 -28.85
N ALA A 456 -5.23 10.36 -28.57
CA ALA A 456 -6.08 10.40 -27.37
C ALA A 456 -7.03 9.21 -27.34
N ARG A 457 -7.77 8.97 -28.43
CA ARG A 457 -8.67 7.81 -28.57
C ARG A 457 -7.93 6.49 -28.37
N ALA A 458 -6.78 6.31 -29.03
CA ALA A 458 -5.98 5.08 -28.92
C ALA A 458 -5.41 4.85 -27.50
N ALA A 459 -5.03 5.92 -26.80
CA ALA A 459 -4.56 5.85 -25.42
C ALA A 459 -5.69 5.52 -24.42
N TYR A 460 -6.87 6.10 -24.61
CA TYR A 460 -8.06 5.70 -23.87
C TYR A 460 -8.46 4.26 -24.15
N THR A 461 -8.35 3.76 -25.38
CA THR A 461 -8.70 2.35 -25.69
C THR A 461 -7.85 1.38 -24.86
N ARG A 462 -6.53 1.61 -24.75
CA ARG A 462 -5.64 0.79 -23.90
C ARG A 462 -6.01 0.85 -22.40
N ALA A 463 -6.46 1.99 -21.91
CA ALA A 463 -6.94 2.11 -20.53
C ALA A 463 -8.30 1.44 -20.33
N ALA A 464 -9.20 1.52 -21.31
CA ALA A 464 -10.57 0.99 -21.28
C ALA A 464 -10.67 -0.54 -21.25
N GLU A 465 -9.60 -1.24 -21.61
CA GLU A 465 -9.41 -2.68 -21.37
C GLU A 465 -9.42 -3.03 -19.88
N GLN A 466 -8.97 -2.11 -19.01
CA GLN A 466 -8.82 -2.32 -17.57
C GLN A 466 -10.12 -1.95 -16.82
N SER A 467 -11.23 -2.60 -17.21
CA SER A 467 -12.63 -2.25 -16.89
C SER A 467 -12.97 -2.11 -15.40
N THR A 468 -12.27 -2.81 -14.51
CA THR A 468 -12.48 -2.75 -13.05
C THR A 468 -11.64 -1.69 -12.33
N SER A 469 -10.83 -0.92 -13.05
CA SER A 469 -9.99 0.15 -12.51
C SER A 469 -10.55 1.56 -12.74
N TYR A 470 -10.29 2.49 -11.82
CA TYR A 470 -10.78 3.87 -11.85
C TYR A 470 -10.53 4.57 -13.20
N TYR A 471 -9.28 4.64 -13.66
CA TYR A 471 -8.97 5.31 -14.92
C TYR A 471 -9.42 4.51 -16.16
N GLY A 472 -9.57 3.19 -16.05
CA GLY A 472 -10.13 2.38 -17.12
C GLY A 472 -11.62 2.66 -17.31
N GLN A 473 -12.36 2.80 -16.21
CA GLN A 473 -13.75 3.27 -16.22
C GLN A 473 -13.85 4.70 -16.77
N LEU A 474 -12.99 5.64 -16.34
CA LEU A 474 -12.96 6.99 -16.91
C LEU A 474 -12.63 7.00 -18.42
N ALA A 475 -11.74 6.11 -18.87
CA ALA A 475 -11.43 5.96 -20.29
C ALA A 475 -12.61 5.36 -21.08
N ARG A 476 -13.36 4.42 -20.50
CA ARG A 476 -14.59 3.87 -21.09
C ARG A 476 -15.66 4.93 -21.25
N ALA A 477 -15.88 5.76 -20.22
CA ALA A 477 -16.81 6.89 -20.29
C ALA A 477 -16.40 7.90 -21.38
N LYS A 478 -15.12 8.33 -21.40
CA LYS A 478 -14.52 9.17 -22.46
C LYS A 478 -14.66 8.62 -23.89
N LEU A 479 -14.76 7.30 -24.05
CA LEU A 479 -14.95 6.64 -25.35
C LEU A 479 -16.42 6.40 -25.70
N GLY A 480 -17.37 6.74 -24.81
CA GLY A 480 -18.78 6.40 -24.95
C GLY A 480 -19.08 4.90 -24.81
N LEU A 481 -18.19 4.11 -24.20
CA LEU A 481 -18.37 2.68 -23.94
C LEU A 481 -19.26 2.51 -22.70
N PRO A 482 -20.56 2.17 -22.84
CA PRO A 482 -21.54 2.44 -21.81
C PRO A 482 -21.61 1.35 -20.72
N GLN A 483 -20.79 0.30 -20.80
CA GLN A 483 -20.85 -0.87 -19.93
C GLN A 483 -19.54 -1.10 -19.17
N ILE A 484 -19.60 -1.77 -18.02
CA ILE A 484 -18.47 -2.49 -17.43
C ILE A 484 -18.51 -3.95 -17.89
N GLU A 485 -17.38 -4.42 -18.40
CA GLU A 485 -17.11 -5.84 -18.66
C GLU A 485 -16.50 -6.45 -17.39
N LEU A 486 -17.11 -7.50 -16.85
CA LEU A 486 -16.57 -8.29 -15.74
C LEU A 486 -16.36 -9.74 -16.21
N ASN A 487 -15.24 -10.35 -15.83
CA ASN A 487 -15.10 -11.80 -15.97
C ASN A 487 -16.00 -12.50 -14.94
N GLY A 488 -16.89 -13.37 -15.44
CA GLY A 488 -17.78 -14.18 -14.61
C GLY A 488 -17.04 -15.24 -13.78
N ALA A 489 -17.79 -16.00 -12.99
CA ALA A 489 -17.23 -17.17 -12.32
C ALA A 489 -16.76 -18.18 -13.38
N GLN A 490 -15.59 -18.80 -13.18
CA GLN A 490 -15.01 -19.76 -14.14
C GLN A 490 -15.57 -21.19 -13.99
N ALA A 491 -16.73 -21.32 -13.32
CA ALA A 491 -17.43 -22.57 -13.10
C ALA A 491 -17.77 -23.24 -14.44
N GLY A 492 -17.33 -24.48 -14.61
CA GLY A 492 -17.45 -25.23 -15.87
C GLY A 492 -16.12 -25.72 -16.46
N ARG A 493 -14.98 -25.22 -15.98
CA ARG A 493 -13.68 -25.92 -16.11
C ARG A 493 -13.52 -27.06 -15.09
N SER A 494 -14.42 -27.10 -14.11
CA SER A 494 -14.32 -27.82 -12.84
C SER A 494 -14.64 -29.32 -12.93
N ARG A 495 -13.77 -30.12 -13.56
CA ARG A 495 -13.68 -31.57 -13.35
C ARG A 495 -12.35 -31.91 -12.70
N GLY A 496 -12.34 -32.39 -11.45
CA GLY A 496 -11.11 -32.71 -10.71
C GLY A 496 -10.53 -31.54 -9.91
N ILE A 497 -11.08 -30.33 -10.02
CA ILE A 497 -10.63 -29.17 -9.23
C ILE A 497 -10.95 -29.38 -7.73
N GLU A 498 -12.09 -30.00 -7.44
CA GLU A 498 -12.51 -30.47 -6.13
C GLU A 498 -11.59 -31.54 -5.53
N ARG A 499 -10.77 -32.22 -6.37
CA ARG A 499 -9.75 -33.18 -5.93
C ARG A 499 -8.37 -32.55 -5.70
N LEU A 500 -8.15 -31.27 -5.96
CA LEU A 500 -6.86 -30.64 -5.69
C LEU A 500 -6.63 -30.60 -4.18
N GLU A 501 -5.45 -31.02 -3.72
CA GLU A 501 -5.15 -31.21 -2.28
C GLU A 501 -5.44 -29.94 -1.47
N ILE A 502 -5.06 -28.78 -2.00
CA ILE A 502 -5.25 -27.49 -1.31
C ILE A 502 -6.72 -27.04 -1.27
N VAL A 503 -7.54 -27.48 -2.23
CA VAL A 503 -8.99 -27.25 -2.23
C VAL A 503 -9.66 -28.15 -1.20
N ARG A 504 -9.28 -29.44 -1.12
CA ARG A 504 -9.71 -30.36 -0.06
C ARG A 504 -9.25 -29.90 1.34
N ALA A 505 -8.03 -29.40 1.47
CA ALA A 505 -7.51 -28.88 2.73
C ALA A 505 -8.34 -27.69 3.25
N VAL A 506 -8.71 -26.75 2.37
CA VAL A 506 -9.57 -25.62 2.76
C VAL A 506 -11.03 -26.05 2.95
N GLN A 507 -11.51 -27.10 2.29
CA GLN A 507 -12.83 -27.69 2.55
C GLN A 507 -12.90 -28.26 3.98
N LEU A 508 -11.87 -29.01 4.42
CA LEU A 508 -11.75 -29.49 5.80
C LEU A 508 -11.71 -28.35 6.83
N LEU A 509 -11.01 -27.24 6.52
CA LEU A 509 -11.02 -26.06 7.40
C LEU A 509 -12.41 -25.40 7.48
N TYR A 510 -13.21 -25.42 6.42
CA TYR A 510 -14.60 -24.93 6.49
C TYR A 510 -15.54 -25.87 7.24
N GLU A 511 -15.32 -27.19 7.15
CA GLU A 511 -16.07 -28.21 7.90
C GLU A 511 -15.83 -28.10 9.42
N LEU A 512 -14.64 -27.64 9.83
CA LEU A 512 -14.27 -27.34 11.22
C LEU A 512 -14.52 -25.86 11.65
N ASP A 513 -15.11 -25.03 10.77
CA ASP A 513 -15.25 -23.56 10.90
C ASP A 513 -13.92 -22.78 11.16
N GLU A 514 -12.77 -23.39 10.86
CA GLU A 514 -11.40 -22.90 11.03
C GLU A 514 -10.97 -21.87 9.97
N ARG A 515 -11.84 -20.90 9.70
CA ARG A 515 -11.71 -19.91 8.62
C ARG A 515 -10.41 -19.11 8.68
N GLU A 516 -9.98 -18.68 9.87
CA GLU A 516 -8.74 -17.90 10.02
C GLU A 516 -7.47 -18.68 9.62
N ILE A 517 -7.49 -20.02 9.73
CA ILE A 517 -6.37 -20.88 9.30
C ILE A 517 -6.31 -20.95 7.76
N ALA A 518 -7.43 -20.78 7.07
CA ALA A 518 -7.49 -20.73 5.60
C ALA A 518 -7.03 -19.38 5.02
N ILE A 519 -7.08 -18.27 5.78
CA ILE A 519 -6.74 -16.93 5.27
C ILE A 519 -5.31 -16.82 4.69
N PRO A 520 -4.25 -17.37 5.31
CA PRO A 520 -2.91 -17.41 4.70
C PRO A 520 -2.85 -18.22 3.40
N ILE A 521 -3.69 -19.24 3.23
CA ILE A 521 -3.80 -20.04 2.00
C ILE A 521 -4.37 -19.17 0.88
N PHE A 522 -5.49 -18.48 1.12
CA PHE A 522 -6.10 -17.60 0.12
C PHE A 522 -5.15 -16.49 -0.38
N GLY A 523 -4.39 -15.87 0.53
CA GLY A 523 -3.40 -14.86 0.17
C GLY A 523 -2.27 -15.41 -0.70
N ASP A 524 -1.54 -16.40 -0.20
CA ASP A 524 -0.35 -16.92 -0.87
C ASP A 524 -0.69 -17.68 -2.18
N MET A 525 -1.78 -18.44 -2.21
CA MET A 525 -2.25 -19.06 -3.45
C MET A 525 -2.71 -18.00 -4.46
N GLY A 526 -3.39 -16.95 -4.02
CA GLY A 526 -3.75 -15.82 -4.88
C GLY A 526 -2.53 -15.20 -5.59
N GLU A 527 -1.41 -15.06 -4.87
CA GLU A 527 -0.15 -14.46 -5.37
C GLU A 527 0.71 -15.42 -6.19
N ASN A 528 0.84 -16.68 -5.77
CA ASN A 528 1.85 -17.62 -6.27
C ASN A 528 1.28 -18.90 -6.89
N GLY A 529 0.04 -19.27 -6.56
CA GLY A 529 -0.55 -20.59 -6.87
C GLY A 529 -1.08 -20.77 -8.29
N ASP A 530 -1.36 -22.03 -8.62
CA ASP A 530 -1.87 -22.55 -9.91
C ASP A 530 -3.32 -22.12 -10.22
N PRO A 531 -3.63 -21.48 -11.37
CA PRO A 531 -4.95 -20.90 -11.65
C PRO A 531 -6.17 -21.82 -11.41
N ASP A 532 -6.07 -23.12 -11.65
CA ASP A 532 -7.20 -24.04 -11.44
C ASP A 532 -7.46 -24.29 -9.94
N ALA A 533 -6.41 -24.34 -9.11
CA ALA A 533 -6.56 -24.30 -7.65
C ALA A 533 -7.16 -22.96 -7.17
N LEU A 534 -6.84 -21.84 -7.83
CA LEU A 534 -7.46 -20.55 -7.50
C LEU A 534 -8.96 -20.54 -7.85
N VAL A 535 -9.39 -21.18 -8.95
CA VAL A 535 -10.82 -21.35 -9.25
C VAL A 535 -11.49 -22.18 -8.17
N GLY A 536 -10.93 -23.33 -7.80
CA GLY A 536 -11.48 -24.21 -6.74
C GLY A 536 -11.61 -23.53 -5.38
N LEU A 537 -10.54 -22.85 -4.94
CA LEU A 537 -10.54 -22.05 -3.70
C LEU A 537 -11.54 -20.89 -3.77
N GLY A 538 -11.63 -20.19 -4.91
CA GLY A 538 -12.57 -19.09 -5.12
C GLY A 538 -14.04 -19.54 -5.09
N GLU A 539 -14.37 -20.64 -5.77
CA GLU A 539 -15.70 -21.26 -5.68
C GLU A 539 -16.02 -21.67 -4.25
N LEU A 540 -15.07 -22.30 -3.56
CA LEU A 540 -15.25 -22.84 -2.21
C LEU A 540 -15.48 -21.72 -1.17
N ALA A 541 -14.73 -20.63 -1.24
CA ALA A 541 -14.97 -19.45 -0.41
C ALA A 541 -16.34 -18.81 -0.73
N SER A 542 -16.72 -18.75 -2.01
CA SER A 542 -18.03 -18.24 -2.43
C SER A 542 -19.20 -19.10 -1.93
N ARG A 543 -19.05 -20.44 -1.85
CA ARG A 543 -20.05 -21.35 -1.28
C ARG A 543 -20.17 -21.21 0.24
N ASN A 544 -19.05 -21.09 0.95
CA ASN A 544 -18.99 -20.93 2.40
C ASN A 544 -19.21 -19.48 2.88
N GLY A 545 -19.52 -18.56 1.98
CA GLY A 545 -19.82 -17.16 2.27
C GLY A 545 -18.61 -16.29 2.66
N ASP A 546 -17.39 -16.83 2.69
CA ASP A 546 -16.18 -16.12 3.10
C ASP A 546 -15.75 -15.06 2.08
N ALA A 547 -16.25 -13.86 2.29
CA ALA A 547 -15.86 -12.67 1.53
C ALA A 547 -14.38 -12.30 1.71
N ARG A 548 -13.74 -12.63 2.84
CA ARG A 548 -12.35 -12.25 3.13
C ARG A 548 -11.38 -13.12 2.34
N GLY A 549 -11.50 -14.44 2.41
CA GLY A 549 -10.71 -15.38 1.61
C GLY A 549 -10.93 -15.19 0.11
N MET A 550 -12.20 -15.08 -0.32
CA MET A 550 -12.58 -14.82 -1.70
C MET A 550 -11.94 -13.53 -2.26
N LEU A 551 -12.02 -12.43 -1.50
CA LEU A 551 -11.43 -11.14 -1.89
C LEU A 551 -9.89 -11.20 -1.93
N LEU A 552 -9.23 -11.79 -0.93
CA LEU A 552 -7.76 -11.85 -0.87
C LEU A 552 -7.20 -12.59 -2.09
N LEU A 553 -7.74 -13.78 -2.37
CA LEU A 553 -7.35 -14.60 -3.52
C LEU A 553 -7.66 -13.89 -4.85
N GLY A 554 -8.88 -13.39 -5.03
CA GLY A 554 -9.29 -12.72 -6.27
C GLY A 554 -8.50 -11.44 -6.56
N LYS A 555 -8.20 -10.64 -5.53
CA LYS A 555 -7.42 -9.39 -5.65
C LYS A 555 -5.97 -9.67 -6.02
N ALA A 556 -5.35 -10.70 -5.43
CA ALA A 556 -4.01 -11.12 -5.79
C ALA A 556 -3.95 -11.71 -7.21
N ALA A 557 -4.96 -12.49 -7.61
CA ALA A 557 -5.10 -12.99 -8.98
C ALA A 557 -5.24 -11.86 -10.02
N LEU A 558 -6.04 -10.83 -9.75
CA LEU A 558 -6.13 -9.64 -10.62
C LEU A 558 -4.78 -8.90 -10.74
N ASN A 559 -3.99 -8.81 -9.66
CA ASN A 559 -2.65 -8.21 -9.72
C ASN A 559 -1.67 -8.99 -10.62
N ARG A 560 -1.93 -10.28 -10.88
CA ARG A 560 -1.20 -11.15 -11.83
C ARG A 560 -1.74 -11.08 -13.26
N GLY A 561 -2.81 -10.33 -13.51
CA GLY A 561 -3.51 -10.29 -14.80
C GLY A 561 -4.34 -11.55 -15.09
N LEU A 562 -4.84 -12.25 -14.05
CA LEU A 562 -5.77 -13.36 -14.21
C LEU A 562 -7.23 -12.86 -14.14
N PRO A 563 -8.17 -13.39 -14.96
CA PRO A 563 -9.56 -12.94 -15.03
C PRO A 563 -10.39 -13.41 -13.82
N PHE A 564 -10.20 -12.74 -12.67
CA PHE A 564 -10.72 -13.14 -11.36
C PHE A 564 -11.69 -12.12 -10.75
N ASP A 565 -12.29 -11.24 -11.57
CA ASP A 565 -13.22 -10.19 -11.11
C ASP A 565 -14.42 -10.75 -10.32
N PHE A 566 -14.90 -11.96 -10.64
CA PHE A 566 -15.94 -12.61 -9.85
C PHE A 566 -15.54 -12.81 -8.38
N TYR A 567 -14.29 -13.23 -8.13
CA TYR A 567 -13.78 -13.52 -6.78
C TYR A 567 -13.25 -12.26 -6.09
N ALA A 568 -12.69 -11.31 -6.84
CA ALA A 568 -12.16 -10.06 -6.30
C ALA A 568 -13.24 -9.08 -5.76
N TYR A 569 -14.53 -9.40 -5.91
CA TYR A 569 -15.68 -8.58 -5.51
C TYR A 569 -16.79 -9.46 -4.90
N PRO A 570 -16.61 -10.01 -3.69
CA PRO A 570 -17.60 -10.86 -3.03
C PRO A 570 -18.89 -10.08 -2.73
N VAL A 571 -20.04 -10.76 -2.88
CA VAL A 571 -21.39 -10.21 -2.62
C VAL A 571 -21.97 -10.65 -1.26
N THR A 572 -21.17 -11.35 -0.44
CA THR A 572 -21.42 -11.74 0.95
C THR A 572 -20.56 -10.90 1.92
N GLY A 573 -20.52 -11.24 3.21
CA GLY A 573 -19.60 -10.62 4.19
C GLY A 573 -20.08 -9.33 4.86
N ILE A 574 -21.25 -8.80 4.49
CA ILE A 574 -21.98 -7.79 5.25
C ILE A 574 -23.25 -8.46 5.82
N PRO A 575 -23.45 -8.50 7.14
CA PRO A 575 -24.66 -9.06 7.74
C PRO A 575 -25.88 -8.17 7.45
N SER A 576 -27.08 -8.72 7.62
CA SER A 576 -28.29 -7.89 7.66
C SER A 576 -28.24 -6.92 8.84
N PHE A 577 -28.60 -5.66 8.60
CA PHE A 577 -28.59 -4.62 9.62
C PHE A 577 -29.75 -3.63 9.37
N LYS A 578 -30.16 -2.91 10.41
CA LYS A 578 -31.23 -1.90 10.31
C LYS A 578 -30.61 -0.50 10.18
N PRO A 579 -30.85 0.25 9.08
CA PRO A 579 -30.44 1.64 8.99
C PRO A 579 -31.05 2.51 10.09
N ILE A 580 -30.27 3.48 10.59
CA ILE A 580 -30.73 4.51 11.55
C ILE A 580 -30.56 5.94 11.04
N GLY A 581 -29.83 6.10 9.92
CA GLY A 581 -29.64 7.36 9.22
C GLY A 581 -30.15 7.29 7.78
N PRO A 582 -29.77 8.25 6.92
CA PRO A 582 -30.17 8.28 5.51
C PRO A 582 -29.76 7.01 4.77
N GLU A 583 -30.57 6.57 3.81
CA GLU A 583 -30.29 5.36 3.06
C GLU A 583 -29.01 5.49 2.22
N VAL A 584 -28.19 4.44 2.20
CA VAL A 584 -26.95 4.36 1.43
C VAL A 584 -27.02 3.16 0.52
N GLU A 585 -26.71 3.38 -0.76
CA GLU A 585 -26.70 2.34 -1.79
C GLU A 585 -25.85 1.12 -1.35
N ARG A 586 -26.40 -0.10 -1.44
CA ARG A 586 -25.71 -1.35 -1.06
C ARG A 586 -24.31 -1.46 -1.67
N SER A 587 -24.15 -1.03 -2.92
CA SER A 587 -22.87 -1.00 -3.64
C SER A 587 -21.80 -0.15 -2.93
N ILE A 588 -22.18 0.97 -2.31
CA ILE A 588 -21.28 1.84 -1.55
C ILE A 588 -20.83 1.14 -0.26
N ILE A 589 -21.76 0.54 0.48
CA ILE A 589 -21.46 -0.18 1.74
C ILE A 589 -20.44 -1.30 1.48
N TYR A 590 -20.62 -2.07 0.39
CA TYR A 590 -19.69 -3.10 -0.02
C TYR A 590 -18.37 -2.54 -0.57
N ALA A 591 -18.39 -1.45 -1.35
CA ALA A 591 -17.19 -0.78 -1.84
C ALA A 591 -16.31 -0.22 -0.70
N ILE A 592 -16.95 0.30 0.36
CA ILE A 592 -16.32 0.79 1.59
C ILE A 592 -15.73 -0.39 2.36
N ALA A 593 -16.51 -1.43 2.69
CA ALA A 593 -16.02 -2.56 3.48
C ALA A 593 -14.88 -3.34 2.78
N ARG A 594 -14.95 -3.49 1.45
CA ARG A 594 -13.85 -4.03 0.63
C ARG A 594 -12.54 -3.25 0.79
N GLN A 595 -12.62 -1.94 1.01
CA GLN A 595 -11.48 -1.02 1.09
C GLN A 595 -11.00 -0.76 2.54
N GLU A 596 -11.90 -0.77 3.52
CA GLU A 596 -11.60 -0.52 4.93
C GLU A 596 -11.12 -1.78 5.66
N SER A 597 -11.84 -2.89 5.52
CA SER A 597 -11.62 -4.13 6.30
C SER A 597 -11.22 -5.33 5.47
N ALA A 598 -11.37 -5.27 4.14
CA ALA A 598 -11.35 -6.45 3.27
C ALA A 598 -12.33 -7.55 3.74
N PHE A 599 -13.50 -7.12 4.27
CA PHE A 599 -14.53 -7.97 4.91
C PHE A 599 -14.07 -8.72 6.17
N ASN A 600 -13.00 -8.27 6.85
CA ASN A 600 -12.64 -8.78 8.18
C ASN A 600 -13.45 -8.07 9.28
N PRO A 601 -14.35 -8.76 10.01
CA PRO A 601 -15.11 -8.14 11.10
C PRO A 601 -14.29 -7.86 12.36
N ALA A 602 -13.13 -8.49 12.54
CA ALA A 602 -12.28 -8.36 13.72
C ALA A 602 -11.14 -7.33 13.58
N VAL A 603 -11.05 -6.62 12.44
CA VAL A 603 -9.92 -5.71 12.17
C VAL A 603 -10.02 -4.40 12.95
N VAL A 604 -8.88 -3.99 13.54
CA VAL A 604 -8.76 -2.76 14.34
C VAL A 604 -7.60 -1.92 13.79
N SER A 605 -7.84 -0.65 13.46
CA SER A 605 -6.77 0.25 13.04
C SER A 605 -5.98 0.84 14.22
N PRO A 606 -4.73 1.31 13.98
CA PRO A 606 -3.98 2.15 14.93
C PRO A 606 -4.68 3.44 15.39
N ALA A 607 -5.80 3.84 14.79
CA ALA A 607 -6.64 4.96 15.24
C ALA A 607 -7.90 4.52 16.01
N GLN A 608 -7.96 3.25 16.45
CA GLN A 608 -9.15 2.64 17.05
C GLN A 608 -10.41 2.77 16.16
N ALA A 609 -10.24 2.55 14.86
CA ALA A 609 -11.35 2.24 13.97
C ALA A 609 -11.62 0.73 14.02
N TYR A 610 -12.89 0.32 14.07
CA TYR A 610 -13.28 -1.07 14.33
C TYR A 610 -14.11 -1.67 13.20
N GLY A 611 -13.93 -2.98 12.97
CA GLY A 611 -14.82 -3.84 12.20
C GLY A 611 -14.95 -3.54 10.71
N LEU A 612 -15.99 -4.11 10.11
CA LEU A 612 -16.24 -4.15 8.67
C LEU A 612 -16.15 -2.79 7.96
N MET A 613 -16.62 -1.72 8.61
CA MET A 613 -16.66 -0.37 8.04
C MET A 613 -15.64 0.60 8.66
N GLN A 614 -14.74 0.12 9.53
CA GLN A 614 -13.74 0.94 10.24
C GLN A 614 -14.35 2.22 10.86
N VAL A 615 -15.38 2.02 11.67
CA VAL A 615 -16.03 3.09 12.44
C VAL A 615 -15.22 3.38 13.70
N THR A 616 -14.97 4.66 13.99
CA THR A 616 -14.27 5.09 15.22
C THR A 616 -15.25 5.38 16.36
N PRO A 617 -14.83 5.28 17.65
CA PRO A 617 -15.65 5.67 18.79
C PRO A 617 -16.25 7.09 18.70
N ASP A 618 -15.53 8.06 18.13
CA ASP A 618 -16.03 9.44 17.96
C ASP A 618 -17.09 9.52 16.85
N ALA A 619 -16.89 8.85 15.72
CA ALA A 619 -17.88 8.76 14.66
C ALA A 619 -19.15 8.04 15.14
N ALA A 620 -18.99 6.91 15.84
CA ALA A 620 -20.09 6.16 16.45
C ALA A 620 -20.89 7.05 17.43
N ARG A 621 -20.23 7.76 18.36
CA ARG A 621 -20.90 8.72 19.26
C ARG A 621 -21.64 9.83 18.50
N TYR A 622 -21.03 10.40 17.46
CA TYR A 622 -21.65 11.43 16.63
C TYR A 622 -22.92 10.93 15.91
N VAL A 623 -22.84 9.75 15.28
CA VAL A 623 -23.96 9.10 14.59
C VAL A 623 -25.08 8.75 15.56
N CYS A 624 -24.75 8.08 16.67
CA CYS A 624 -25.68 7.77 17.76
C CYS A 624 -26.43 9.03 18.22
N LYS A 625 -25.72 10.15 18.44
CA LYS A 625 -26.31 11.43 18.84
C LYS A 625 -27.17 12.07 17.73
N ARG A 626 -26.76 12.02 16.45
CA ARG A 626 -27.54 12.59 15.32
C ARG A 626 -28.86 11.83 15.10
N HIS A 627 -28.92 10.55 15.46
CA HIS A 627 -30.05 9.65 15.17
C HIS A 627 -30.75 9.08 16.42
N GLY A 628 -30.52 9.64 17.61
CA GLY A 628 -31.21 9.26 18.85
C GLY A 628 -30.94 7.83 19.34
N ALA A 629 -29.86 7.18 18.90
CA ALA A 629 -29.52 5.80 19.22
C ALA A 629 -28.46 5.71 20.34
N THR A 630 -28.52 4.64 21.14
CA THR A 630 -27.51 4.39 22.19
C THR A 630 -26.16 4.00 21.61
N TYR A 631 -25.08 4.57 22.15
CA TYR A 631 -23.70 4.22 21.82
C TYR A 631 -23.17 3.09 22.70
N ASP A 632 -22.58 2.06 22.09
CA ASP A 632 -22.00 0.91 22.76
C ASP A 632 -20.61 0.57 22.17
N LEU A 633 -19.56 0.65 23.00
CA LEU A 633 -18.18 0.35 22.61
C LEU A 633 -17.88 -1.16 22.54
N GLY A 634 -18.62 -1.99 23.28
CA GLY A 634 -18.51 -3.45 23.19
C GLY A 634 -19.04 -3.92 21.84
N ARG A 635 -20.28 -3.56 21.52
CA ARG A 635 -20.90 -3.87 20.23
C ARG A 635 -20.15 -3.27 19.04
N LEU A 636 -19.58 -2.07 19.16
CA LEU A 636 -18.73 -1.50 18.10
C LEU A 636 -17.53 -2.41 17.73
N LYS A 637 -17.04 -3.23 18.68
CA LYS A 637 -15.91 -4.16 18.51
C LYS A 637 -16.31 -5.56 18.07
N SER A 638 -17.48 -6.06 18.46
CA SER A 638 -17.88 -7.48 18.26
C SER A 638 -19.15 -7.69 17.43
N ASP A 639 -20.06 -6.71 17.38
CA ASP A 639 -21.33 -6.81 16.65
C ASP A 639 -21.16 -6.21 15.25
N SER A 640 -21.01 -7.09 14.25
CA SER A 640 -20.81 -6.71 12.86
C SER A 640 -22.03 -6.01 12.23
N ALA A 641 -23.25 -6.26 12.73
CA ALA A 641 -24.47 -5.60 12.24
C ALA A 641 -24.61 -4.19 12.83
N TYR A 642 -24.24 -4.00 14.09
CA TYR A 642 -24.12 -2.67 14.71
C TYR A 642 -23.00 -1.84 14.06
N ASN A 643 -21.86 -2.47 13.76
CA ASN A 643 -20.77 -1.83 13.00
C ASN A 643 -21.24 -1.34 11.62
N ALA A 644 -21.96 -2.19 10.88
CA ALA A 644 -22.54 -1.84 9.58
C ALA A 644 -23.62 -0.73 9.68
N THR A 645 -24.50 -0.80 10.69
CA THR A 645 -25.51 0.23 10.99
C THR A 645 -24.87 1.60 11.19
N LEU A 646 -23.81 1.68 12.00
CA LEU A 646 -23.13 2.93 12.29
C LEU A 646 -22.32 3.46 11.10
N GLY A 647 -21.64 2.58 10.34
CA GLY A 647 -20.87 2.97 9.16
C GLY A 647 -21.77 3.46 8.02
N ALA A 648 -22.91 2.79 7.79
CA ALA A 648 -23.92 3.23 6.84
C ALA A 648 -24.52 4.59 7.24
N ALA A 649 -24.83 4.82 8.51
CA ALA A 649 -25.34 6.11 8.97
C ALA A 649 -24.28 7.24 8.97
N GLU A 650 -22.99 6.93 9.21
CA GLU A 650 -21.89 7.88 8.99
C GLU A 650 -21.82 8.31 7.51
N LEU A 651 -21.93 7.35 6.58
CA LEU A 651 -21.96 7.62 5.14
C LEU A 651 -23.21 8.40 4.69
N GLY A 652 -24.39 8.03 5.18
CA GLY A 652 -25.66 8.68 4.83
C GLY A 652 -25.66 10.15 5.25
N GLY A 653 -25.24 10.45 6.48
CA GLY A 653 -25.09 11.83 6.94
C GLY A 653 -24.02 12.61 6.18
N LEU A 654 -22.91 11.97 5.76
CA LEU A 654 -21.91 12.61 4.90
C LEU A 654 -22.46 12.91 3.49
N LEU A 655 -23.28 12.01 2.92
CA LEU A 655 -23.95 12.25 1.64
C LEU A 655 -24.88 13.45 1.72
N GLU A 656 -25.75 13.54 2.73
CA GLU A 656 -26.59 14.73 2.97
C GLU A 656 -25.76 16.02 3.04
N ASP A 657 -24.77 16.03 3.93
CA ASP A 657 -23.99 17.22 4.26
C ASP A 657 -23.11 17.71 3.08
N TYR A 658 -22.87 16.88 2.06
CA TYR A 658 -22.21 17.26 0.80
C TYR A 658 -23.14 17.32 -0.42
N ARG A 659 -24.47 17.36 -0.24
CA ARG A 659 -25.49 17.37 -1.32
C ARG A 659 -25.39 16.16 -2.27
N GLY A 660 -24.95 15.01 -1.76
CA GLY A 660 -24.81 13.76 -2.51
C GLY A 660 -23.49 13.62 -3.28
N SER A 661 -22.51 14.51 -3.11
CA SER A 661 -21.20 14.38 -3.79
C SER A 661 -20.38 13.22 -3.24
N TYR A 662 -20.16 12.20 -4.07
CA TYR A 662 -19.50 10.96 -3.67
C TYR A 662 -18.01 11.16 -3.36
N ILE A 663 -17.28 11.90 -4.19
CA ILE A 663 -15.85 12.15 -3.97
C ILE A 663 -15.57 12.96 -2.70
N MET A 664 -16.44 13.91 -2.34
CA MET A 664 -16.35 14.65 -1.08
C MET A 664 -16.71 13.76 0.13
N THR A 665 -17.73 12.92 -0.02
CA THR A 665 -18.19 11.96 1.00
C THR A 665 -17.09 10.96 1.35
N PHE A 666 -16.51 10.27 0.36
CA PHE A 666 -15.47 9.27 0.59
C PHE A 666 -14.17 9.90 1.09
N ALA A 667 -13.81 11.10 0.60
CA ALA A 667 -12.69 11.87 1.14
C ALA A 667 -12.90 12.23 2.62
N ALA A 668 -14.12 12.61 3.02
CA ALA A 668 -14.45 12.98 4.38
C ALA A 668 -14.60 11.80 5.35
N TYR A 669 -14.98 10.61 4.87
CA TYR A 669 -15.03 9.38 5.67
C TYR A 669 -13.61 8.98 6.15
N ASN A 670 -12.64 8.97 5.22
CA ASN A 670 -11.26 8.59 5.53
C ASN A 670 -10.42 9.70 6.19
N ALA A 671 -10.52 10.95 5.73
CA ALA A 671 -9.70 12.07 6.21
C ALA A 671 -10.41 13.08 7.12
N GLY A 672 -11.71 12.92 7.37
CA GLY A 672 -12.52 13.82 8.17
C GLY A 672 -12.98 15.09 7.41
N ARG A 673 -14.16 15.59 7.80
CA ARG A 673 -14.82 16.78 7.24
C ARG A 673 -13.92 18.03 7.21
N GLY A 674 -13.12 18.22 8.27
CA GLY A 674 -12.18 19.33 8.39
C GLY A 674 -10.99 19.29 7.42
N SER A 675 -10.72 18.13 6.80
CA SER A 675 -9.74 18.01 5.71
C SER A 675 -10.38 18.39 4.38
N VAL A 676 -11.57 17.87 4.07
CA VAL A 676 -12.32 18.20 2.84
C VAL A 676 -12.63 19.68 2.75
N LYS A 677 -13.04 20.34 3.86
CA LYS A 677 -13.23 21.80 3.88
C LYS A 677 -11.97 22.55 3.41
N LYS A 678 -10.78 22.20 3.91
CA LYS A 678 -9.50 22.81 3.54
C LYS A 678 -9.07 22.52 2.09
N TRP A 679 -9.59 21.45 1.50
CA TRP A 679 -9.35 21.09 0.09
C TRP A 679 -10.31 21.84 -0.83
N VAL A 680 -11.56 22.07 -0.43
CA VAL A 680 -12.50 22.98 -1.11
C VAL A 680 -12.00 24.42 -1.09
N GLU A 681 -11.57 24.91 0.08
CA GLU A 681 -11.00 26.26 0.27
C GLU A 681 -9.72 26.53 -0.55
N ARG A 682 -9.10 25.50 -1.15
CA ARG A 682 -7.81 25.59 -1.82
C ARG A 682 -7.83 25.18 -3.29
N TYR A 683 -8.60 24.14 -3.64
CA TYR A 683 -8.63 23.53 -4.97
C TYR A 683 -9.99 23.73 -5.68
N GLY A 684 -10.89 24.53 -5.08
CA GLY A 684 -12.26 24.72 -5.53
C GLY A 684 -13.22 23.66 -4.99
N ASP A 685 -14.53 23.95 -5.05
CA ASP A 685 -15.58 22.98 -4.74
C ASP A 685 -15.76 22.07 -5.97
N PRO A 686 -15.56 20.74 -5.87
CA PRO A 686 -15.65 19.84 -7.03
C PRO A 686 -17.09 19.64 -7.54
N ARG A 687 -18.06 20.33 -6.93
CA ARG A 687 -19.46 20.43 -7.37
C ARG A 687 -19.69 21.64 -8.29
N ASP A 688 -18.73 22.56 -8.42
CA ASP A 688 -18.74 23.59 -9.46
C ASP A 688 -18.29 22.94 -10.79
N PRO A 689 -19.06 23.00 -11.89
CA PRO A 689 -18.64 22.51 -13.21
C PRO A 689 -17.30 23.08 -13.72
N LYS A 690 -16.85 24.22 -13.18
CA LYS A 690 -15.56 24.87 -13.50
C LYS A 690 -14.36 24.15 -12.84
N VAL A 691 -14.60 23.22 -11.92
CA VAL A 691 -13.56 22.41 -11.24
C VAL A 691 -13.55 20.99 -11.81
N ASP A 692 -12.45 20.61 -12.47
CA ASP A 692 -12.23 19.24 -12.95
C ASP A 692 -12.16 18.29 -11.75
N ALA A 693 -13.24 17.52 -11.53
CA ALA A 693 -13.40 16.62 -10.39
C ALA A 693 -12.30 15.55 -10.29
N ILE A 694 -11.68 15.18 -11.42
CA ILE A 694 -10.60 14.19 -11.48
C ILE A 694 -9.28 14.83 -11.03
N ASP A 695 -9.02 16.08 -11.42
CA ASP A 695 -7.92 16.88 -10.85
C ASP A 695 -8.14 17.24 -9.39
N TRP A 696 -9.38 17.45 -8.93
CA TRP A 696 -9.66 17.67 -7.51
C TRP A 696 -9.30 16.43 -6.69
N VAL A 697 -9.73 15.24 -7.14
CA VAL A 697 -9.30 13.96 -6.57
C VAL A 697 -7.78 13.82 -6.65
N GLU A 698 -7.13 14.22 -7.76
CA GLU A 698 -5.66 14.19 -7.83
C GLU A 698 -4.95 15.18 -6.92
N GLN A 699 -5.56 16.33 -6.59
CA GLN A 699 -4.97 17.33 -5.70
C GLN A 699 -4.96 16.88 -4.23
N ILE A 700 -5.84 15.95 -3.81
CA ILE A 700 -5.90 15.39 -2.44
C ILE A 700 -4.47 15.05 -1.92
N PRO A 701 -3.94 15.80 -0.92
CA PRO A 701 -2.54 15.68 -0.49
C PRO A 701 -2.21 14.35 0.19
N PHE A 702 -3.19 13.74 0.85
CA PHE A 702 -3.03 12.43 1.48
C PHE A 702 -3.16 11.34 0.41
N SER A 703 -2.05 10.70 0.02
CA SER A 703 -2.07 9.65 -1.01
C SER A 703 -2.94 8.45 -0.65
N GLU A 704 -3.13 8.19 0.66
CA GLU A 704 -4.04 7.20 1.20
C GLU A 704 -5.50 7.56 0.84
N THR A 705 -5.97 8.73 1.25
CA THR A 705 -7.31 9.25 0.92
C THR A 705 -7.55 9.40 -0.58
N ARG A 706 -6.52 9.80 -1.35
CA ARG A 706 -6.60 9.93 -2.80
C ARG A 706 -6.83 8.58 -3.49
N ASN A 707 -6.04 7.57 -3.13
CA ASN A 707 -6.26 6.19 -3.59
C ASN A 707 -7.62 5.67 -3.08
N TYR A 708 -7.98 5.91 -1.82
CA TYR A 708 -9.25 5.50 -1.22
C TYR A 708 -10.48 5.96 -2.01
N VAL A 709 -10.54 7.26 -2.38
CA VAL A 709 -11.61 7.80 -3.24
C VAL A 709 -11.63 7.10 -4.60
N GLN A 710 -10.47 6.94 -5.26
CA GLN A 710 -10.37 6.24 -6.55
C GLN A 710 -10.85 4.79 -6.45
N ARG A 711 -10.50 4.07 -5.38
CA ARG A 711 -10.91 2.68 -5.13
C ARG A 711 -12.39 2.53 -4.82
N ILE A 712 -13.01 3.45 -4.08
CA ILE A 712 -14.46 3.35 -3.83
C ILE A 712 -15.24 3.69 -5.10
N MET A 713 -14.81 4.72 -5.87
CA MET A 713 -15.42 5.05 -7.15
C MET A 713 -15.34 3.87 -8.15
N GLU A 714 -14.20 3.17 -8.26
CA GLU A 714 -14.09 2.00 -9.15
C GLU A 714 -14.90 0.79 -8.64
N ASN A 715 -14.86 0.53 -7.32
CA ASN A 715 -15.54 -0.60 -6.69
C ASN A 715 -17.07 -0.46 -6.74
N LEU A 716 -17.57 0.77 -6.58
CA LEU A 716 -19.00 1.10 -6.64
C LEU A 716 -19.64 0.60 -7.94
N GLN A 717 -19.02 0.93 -9.09
CA GLN A 717 -19.56 0.55 -10.39
C GLN A 717 -19.55 -0.99 -10.57
N VAL A 718 -18.46 -1.64 -10.14
CA VAL A 718 -18.36 -3.11 -10.17
C VAL A 718 -19.43 -3.75 -9.27
N TYR A 719 -19.69 -3.20 -8.09
CA TYR A 719 -20.72 -3.70 -7.18
C TYR A 719 -22.14 -3.51 -7.72
N ARG A 720 -22.45 -2.39 -8.39
CA ARG A 720 -23.74 -2.22 -9.10
C ARG A 720 -23.98 -3.35 -10.10
N THR A 721 -23.00 -3.66 -10.94
CA THR A 721 -23.08 -4.77 -11.88
C THR A 721 -23.19 -6.14 -11.17
N ARG A 722 -22.47 -6.34 -10.07
CA ARG A 722 -22.55 -7.59 -9.28
C ARG A 722 -23.84 -7.78 -8.49
N PHE A 723 -24.58 -6.71 -8.20
CA PHE A 723 -25.92 -6.76 -7.62
C PHE A 723 -27.05 -6.71 -8.66
N GLY A 724 -26.73 -6.82 -9.96
CA GLY A 724 -27.74 -6.87 -11.02
C GLY A 724 -28.33 -5.52 -11.43
N GLY A 725 -27.79 -4.39 -10.97
CA GLY A 725 -28.19 -3.03 -11.35
C GLY A 725 -27.81 -2.62 -12.79
N GLY A 726 -27.69 -3.61 -13.69
CA GLY A 726 -27.17 -3.48 -15.05
C GLY A 726 -25.64 -3.39 -15.13
N THR A 727 -25.11 -3.56 -16.35
CA THR A 727 -23.69 -3.32 -16.66
C THR A 727 -23.39 -1.84 -16.87
N ARG A 728 -24.40 -0.94 -16.86
CA ARG A 728 -24.24 0.46 -17.29
C ARG A 728 -23.28 1.23 -16.37
N LEU A 729 -22.21 1.74 -16.95
CA LEU A 729 -21.23 2.59 -16.28
C LEU A 729 -21.83 3.97 -15.98
N GLN A 730 -21.62 4.47 -14.76
CA GLN A 730 -22.15 5.76 -14.27
C GLN A 730 -21.07 6.69 -13.69
N ILE A 731 -19.78 6.33 -13.76
CA ILE A 731 -18.69 7.00 -13.04
C ILE A 731 -18.61 8.52 -13.25
N GLU A 732 -18.87 9.05 -14.46
CA GLU A 732 -18.89 10.50 -14.71
C GLU A 732 -20.08 11.17 -14.00
N ALA A 733 -21.27 10.55 -14.02
CA ALA A 733 -22.42 11.06 -13.29
C ALA A 733 -22.16 11.04 -11.77
N ASP A 734 -21.57 9.96 -11.23
CA ASP A 734 -21.21 9.86 -9.81
C ASP A 734 -20.12 10.87 -9.38
N LEU A 735 -19.17 11.19 -10.26
CA LEU A 735 -18.16 12.23 -10.02
C LEU A 735 -18.79 13.62 -9.83
N HIS A 736 -19.79 13.96 -10.63
CA HIS A 736 -20.43 15.27 -10.65
C HIS A 736 -21.69 15.38 -9.76
N ARG A 737 -21.99 14.38 -8.92
CA ARG A 737 -23.12 14.45 -7.97
C ARG A 737 -22.98 15.63 -7.01
N GLY A 738 -24.11 16.27 -6.71
CA GLY A 738 -24.19 17.43 -5.83
C GLY A 738 -23.77 18.76 -6.48
N ALA A 739 -23.40 18.74 -7.77
CA ALA A 739 -23.36 19.93 -8.59
C ALA A 739 -24.75 20.60 -8.65
N THR A 740 -24.73 21.93 -8.62
CA THR A 740 -25.90 22.74 -9.00
C THR A 740 -25.93 22.82 -10.51
N VAL A 741 -27.09 22.49 -11.10
CA VAL A 741 -27.41 22.94 -12.46
C VAL A 741 -27.74 24.44 -12.34
N GLU A 742 -27.00 25.27 -13.07
CA GLU A 742 -27.36 26.68 -13.35
C GLU A 742 -28.34 26.71 -14.53
#